data_AF-A0A355SAS5-F1
#
_entry.id   AF-A0A355SAS5-F1
#
_cell.length_a   1.000
_cell.length_b   1.000
_cell.length_c   1.000
_cell.angle_alpha   90.00
_cell.angle_beta   90.00
_cell.angle_gamma   90.00
#
_symmetry.space_group_name_H-M   'P 1'
#
loop_
_entity.id
_entity.type
_entity.pdbx_description
1 polymer ?
#
loop_
_entity_poly.entity_id
_entity_poly.type
_entity_poly.pdbx_seq_one_letter_code
_entity_poly.pdbx_strand_id
1 'polypeptide(L)'
;AVKHTPADFFGSTFGGDRDRSDYGFLGQAQRQFNLTRGYLDANHRDTVFNIDAPRDDAMFFGEHLGQPPSYGPYIDAGMRLIDNDLRNNLNRTLGNPSASLVGYDQPGAGGFGPSVSVMHAQSHDNDYASRRELQHALYFTRDGLPLVYTDGNYHAGTLEGSGGAFPRHSNAAFLGQFGDARLPNLAYVHQHFARGVQRPRWADNDFLAYERIDKRENPGMSDGAGVVALVMVNDNYAEGENRDLATSFPSVPFSDDAYLFQYARGYGSQVGFYKYASQLREVVIDPGSYMIFSYRTPEESLAWKENGGRPIEIFQSGERAGHVVVSRRDGPNGDAGFSGPFANPGFHPPPSDLSGIGGTDFQYEVRVPRVTDIRDLKFVFRADRSAANILCKLDGGIDLNGTRPDRNTDPGFRDHPPALSSDNFLGYEQPDFVGRMGPEKFAAKDTSRCALSAARAESWMVRIGSGEFLRGDGLGVNTSPPDMAQFVYHDPEARLPESIGSGRQYEEKFSGIEIYVKTNSALGGYRGALYYTVDRSQPRGAIGSGAVDATSTIPMSWVGDAEGGSWWRGVIERRRGGTIRYTMGVWKDAVSPLFPSGELEVGAKRHGMTVFQIDGFNGEQVRFFPHNDYAKTPDQHSFEMKVGLDEGFHILRARAFLERTGKASLFNTFQQTFYYDRSRPEGEIVFPAEGEILSGQSYEVVVRADASVTEAWFFIEDGIGPNDDDVTGSANGNGPGKWVKIPEVGPDPSLESAFPREFRFNYTNIPAGNIPSVIRVRLREQSSSGALGWASLISDSDDAEGWCTTLSRNVVADGPGRALFVGFPAFDGEVVGEDYVLKAYFSGDLGEGVSDAQLVEEFNILIASTSSGTSSGAIVQDRESFRVIRDATAGFHALSFDMPKLWNGDPEFQHHIRVMHRRGDVELSAIRLVRASELLEPYVSVVQPPAFDGGGQPWVEFIPDVGAPTPGQREIAIRIETDSRAGHLEVVFEEGEGSLVFAGVRSVGAQQFWDYRWEGVVAGVYQIRVDVREDPLGEVVASAIRDVTVALGPSVPLAQDLDSDGLPDWWEIAKGLSVFEDGDGPVGGPGGDPDGDGVSNLIEYVIGLDPNFPNMNSVPELGIRASRDGSVHLTFSGIPDRLYCISWSLDLERWTPLGAVIDTGADVLPSRYEVIDRELADTAKRYYRLEVALPE
;
A
#
# COMPACT_ATOMS: atom_id res chain seq x y z
N ALA A 1 30.63 -5.17 -8.52
CA ALA A 1 31.39 -4.88 -9.76
C ALA A 1 32.75 -5.56 -9.70
N VAL A 2 33.25 -6.15 -10.79
CA VAL A 2 34.65 -6.65 -10.85
C VAL A 2 35.68 -5.53 -11.05
N LYS A 3 35.19 -4.29 -11.20
CA LYS A 3 35.97 -3.07 -11.39
C LYS A 3 37.05 -2.94 -10.29
N HIS A 4 38.30 -2.81 -10.73
CA HIS A 4 39.50 -2.66 -9.88
C HIS A 4 39.84 -3.85 -8.95
N THR A 5 39.17 -5.01 -9.08
CA THR A 5 39.44 -6.18 -8.23
C THR A 5 40.07 -7.32 -9.06
N PRO A 6 41.26 -7.83 -8.70
CA PRO A 6 41.88 -8.95 -9.41
C PRO A 6 41.01 -10.22 -9.36
N ALA A 7 40.99 -11.00 -10.44
CA ALA A 7 40.18 -12.23 -10.52
C ALA A 7 40.49 -13.24 -9.40
N ASP A 8 41.75 -13.34 -8.98
CA ASP A 8 42.21 -14.26 -7.94
C ASP A 8 41.61 -13.96 -6.54
N PHE A 9 41.18 -12.71 -6.28
CA PHE A 9 40.42 -12.40 -5.07
C PHE A 9 39.08 -13.15 -5.04
N PHE A 10 38.44 -13.30 -6.21
CA PHE A 10 37.13 -13.93 -6.29
C PHE A 10 37.21 -15.44 -6.18
N GLY A 11 38.22 -16.09 -6.75
CA GLY A 11 38.29 -17.54 -6.71
C GLY A 11 39.51 -18.11 -7.42
N SER A 12 39.74 -19.41 -7.24
CA SER A 12 40.80 -20.12 -7.97
C SER A 12 40.54 -20.03 -9.48
N THR A 13 41.48 -19.46 -10.23
CA THR A 13 41.38 -19.21 -11.67
C THR A 13 42.09 -20.27 -12.52
N PHE A 14 42.82 -21.19 -11.90
CA PHE A 14 43.61 -22.23 -12.57
C PHE A 14 43.70 -23.50 -11.71
N GLY A 15 44.17 -24.62 -12.28
CA GLY A 15 44.27 -25.91 -11.59
C GLY A 15 43.09 -26.84 -11.88
N GLY A 16 43.34 -28.15 -11.84
CA GLY A 16 42.33 -29.18 -12.14
C GLY A 16 41.31 -29.37 -11.01
N ASP A 17 41.56 -28.79 -9.85
CA ASP A 17 40.76 -28.82 -8.62
C ASP A 17 40.00 -27.52 -8.36
N ARG A 18 40.08 -26.52 -9.26
CA ARG A 18 39.43 -25.21 -9.08
C ARG A 18 37.93 -25.30 -8.81
N ASP A 19 37.25 -26.27 -9.43
CA ASP A 19 35.82 -26.49 -9.26
C ASP A 19 35.46 -27.03 -7.87
N ARG A 20 36.45 -27.50 -7.10
CA ARG A 20 36.30 -28.00 -5.72
C ARG A 20 36.98 -27.10 -4.69
N SER A 21 37.47 -25.94 -5.13
CA SER A 21 38.36 -25.10 -4.32
C SER A 21 37.57 -24.03 -3.57
N ASP A 22 37.70 -24.03 -2.24
CA ASP A 22 37.20 -22.97 -1.35
C ASP A 22 37.98 -21.64 -1.44
N TYR A 23 39.07 -21.58 -2.22
CA TYR A 23 39.90 -20.38 -2.34
C TYR A 23 39.13 -19.19 -2.94
N GLY A 24 39.39 -17.99 -2.42
CA GLY A 24 38.78 -16.72 -2.84
C GLY A 24 37.38 -16.48 -2.27
N PHE A 25 36.83 -15.29 -2.52
CA PHE A 25 35.53 -14.86 -2.01
C PHE A 25 34.37 -15.80 -2.43
N LEU A 26 34.30 -16.16 -3.71
CA LEU A 26 33.26 -17.03 -4.24
C LEU A 26 33.39 -18.46 -3.73
N GLY A 27 34.61 -18.99 -3.62
CA GLY A 27 34.85 -20.33 -3.05
C GLY A 27 34.36 -20.42 -1.61
N GLN A 28 34.70 -19.44 -0.76
CA GLN A 28 34.23 -19.39 0.62
C GLN A 28 32.72 -19.15 0.72
N ALA A 29 32.16 -18.26 -0.13
CA ALA A 29 30.73 -18.01 -0.17
C ALA A 29 29.95 -19.26 -0.58
N GLN A 30 30.46 -20.01 -1.56
CA GLN A 30 29.85 -21.26 -2.00
C GLN A 30 29.92 -22.34 -0.92
N ARG A 31 31.05 -22.49 -0.24
CA ARG A 31 31.15 -23.38 0.92
C ARG A 31 30.14 -23.00 2.00
N GLN A 32 30.01 -21.72 2.32
CA GLN A 32 29.05 -21.24 3.31
C GLN A 32 27.61 -21.51 2.87
N PHE A 33 27.30 -21.31 1.58
CA PHE A 33 26.01 -21.67 1.00
C PHE A 33 25.74 -23.17 1.18
N ASN A 34 26.69 -24.03 0.81
CA ASN A 34 26.53 -25.49 0.92
C ASN A 34 26.32 -25.94 2.37
N LEU A 35 27.11 -25.41 3.32
CA LEU A 35 26.96 -25.70 4.75
C LEU A 35 25.60 -25.25 5.29
N THR A 36 25.17 -24.02 5.00
CA THR A 36 23.92 -23.48 5.54
C THR A 36 22.68 -24.12 4.90
N ARG A 37 22.77 -24.50 3.62
CA ARG A 37 21.69 -25.10 2.83
C ARG A 37 21.67 -26.62 2.88
N GLY A 38 22.68 -27.24 3.47
CA GLY A 38 22.78 -28.69 3.64
C GLY A 38 23.13 -29.46 2.35
N TYR A 39 23.79 -28.81 1.39
CA TYR A 39 24.30 -29.44 0.17
C TYR A 39 25.69 -30.05 0.40
N LEU A 40 25.96 -31.19 -0.24
CA LEU A 40 27.23 -31.92 -0.13
C LEU A 40 27.80 -32.23 -1.52
N ASP A 41 27.85 -31.23 -2.40
CA ASP A 41 28.48 -31.40 -3.70
C ASP A 41 29.99 -31.15 -3.66
N ALA A 42 30.72 -31.96 -4.44
CA ALA A 42 32.14 -31.86 -4.66
C ALA A 42 32.50 -30.79 -5.71
N ASN A 43 31.55 -30.35 -6.53
CA ASN A 43 31.68 -29.15 -7.36
C ASN A 43 31.05 -27.95 -6.64
N HIS A 44 31.58 -26.77 -6.88
CA HIS A 44 31.14 -25.50 -6.28
C HIS A 44 30.63 -24.54 -7.36
N ARG A 45 30.50 -25.01 -8.60
CA ARG A 45 30.37 -24.14 -9.78
C ARG A 45 29.50 -24.71 -10.87
N ASP A 46 29.14 -25.99 -10.86
CA ASP A 46 28.46 -26.58 -12.01
C ASP A 46 27.05 -26.02 -12.17
N THR A 47 26.27 -25.90 -11.09
CA THR A 47 24.92 -25.31 -11.15
C THR A 47 24.95 -23.77 -11.19
N VAL A 48 26.13 -23.17 -11.02
CA VAL A 48 26.39 -21.78 -11.45
C VAL A 48 26.33 -21.70 -12.97
N PHE A 49 27.02 -22.59 -13.70
CA PHE A 49 27.13 -22.53 -15.17
C PHE A 49 26.07 -23.35 -15.92
N ASN A 50 25.32 -24.21 -15.23
CA ASN A 50 24.24 -25.03 -15.79
C ASN A 50 22.91 -24.77 -15.06
N ILE A 51 22.07 -23.91 -15.64
CA ILE A 51 20.74 -23.56 -15.08
C ILE A 51 19.70 -24.68 -15.19
N ASP A 52 20.01 -25.71 -15.99
CA ASP A 52 19.13 -26.84 -16.26
C ASP A 52 19.34 -27.99 -15.26
N ALA A 53 20.42 -27.95 -14.47
CA ALA A 53 20.70 -28.93 -13.43
C ALA A 53 19.91 -28.62 -12.13
N PRO A 54 19.56 -29.64 -11.33
CA PRO A 54 19.04 -29.45 -9.99
C PRO A 54 19.98 -28.57 -9.16
N ARG A 55 19.48 -27.43 -8.68
CA ARG A 55 20.33 -26.41 -8.06
C ARG A 55 20.80 -26.82 -6.66
N ASP A 56 22.10 -26.75 -6.47
CA ASP A 56 22.80 -26.89 -5.19
C ASP A 56 23.89 -25.83 -4.98
N ASP A 57 24.12 -24.93 -5.96
CA ASP A 57 25.03 -23.79 -5.83
C ASP A 57 24.35 -22.41 -5.77
N ALA A 58 25.02 -21.46 -5.11
CA ALA A 58 24.65 -20.06 -5.12
C ALA A 58 24.83 -19.44 -6.53
N MET A 59 23.88 -18.62 -6.99
CA MET A 59 24.03 -17.97 -8.30
C MET A 59 24.96 -16.77 -8.16
N PHE A 60 26.14 -16.83 -8.78
CA PHE A 60 27.04 -15.70 -8.85
C PHE A 60 27.18 -15.16 -10.26
N PHE A 61 27.09 -13.82 -10.38
CA PHE A 61 27.44 -13.12 -11.60
C PHE A 61 28.15 -11.81 -11.28
N GLY A 62 29.12 -11.47 -12.12
CA GLY A 62 29.91 -10.26 -12.03
C GLY A 62 29.52 -9.23 -13.08
N GLU A 63 29.52 -7.97 -12.69
CA GLU A 63 29.49 -6.86 -13.63
C GLU A 63 30.91 -6.55 -14.12
N HIS A 64 31.17 -6.85 -15.39
CA HIS A 64 32.43 -6.55 -16.09
C HIS A 64 32.15 -5.58 -17.25
N LEU A 65 32.76 -4.39 -17.22
CA LEU A 65 32.44 -3.28 -18.12
C LEU A 65 33.16 -3.32 -19.50
N GLY A 66 33.55 -4.50 -19.96
CA GLY A 66 34.42 -4.64 -21.14
C GLY A 66 35.88 -4.95 -20.82
N GLN A 67 36.64 -5.36 -21.85
CA GLN A 67 38.07 -5.67 -21.74
C GLN A 67 38.93 -4.45 -22.11
N PRO A 68 40.11 -4.27 -21.49
CA PRO A 68 40.72 -5.04 -20.39
C PRO A 68 40.15 -4.72 -18.98
N PRO A 69 40.30 -5.62 -17.98
CA PRO A 69 40.98 -6.93 -18.01
C PRO A 69 40.21 -8.01 -18.81
N SER A 70 40.84 -9.17 -19.06
CA SER A 70 40.18 -10.26 -19.80
C SER A 70 39.05 -10.90 -18.98
N TYR A 71 37.98 -11.34 -19.64
CA TYR A 71 36.84 -12.00 -18.99
C TYR A 71 37.19 -13.38 -18.40
N GLY A 72 38.02 -14.17 -19.10
CA GLY A 72 38.32 -15.56 -18.79
C GLY A 72 38.65 -15.84 -17.33
N PRO A 73 39.63 -15.15 -16.71
CA PRO A 73 39.97 -15.32 -15.31
C PRO A 73 38.80 -15.12 -14.33
N TYR A 74 37.84 -14.23 -14.62
CA TYR A 74 36.67 -14.03 -13.76
C TYR A 74 35.65 -15.17 -13.92
N ILE A 75 35.48 -15.67 -15.14
CA ILE A 75 34.65 -16.86 -15.39
C ILE A 75 35.27 -18.07 -14.72
N ASP A 76 36.58 -18.26 -14.89
CA ASP A 76 37.37 -19.32 -14.26
C ASP A 76 37.36 -19.21 -12.72
N ALA A 77 37.10 -18.03 -12.14
CA ALA A 77 36.94 -17.86 -10.69
C ALA A 77 35.59 -18.38 -10.15
N GLY A 78 34.63 -18.71 -11.02
CA GLY A 78 33.34 -19.29 -10.63
C GLY A 78 32.14 -18.35 -10.68
N MET A 79 32.14 -17.34 -11.55
CA MET A 79 30.97 -16.46 -11.76
C MET A 79 30.55 -16.39 -13.23
N ARG A 80 29.25 -16.18 -13.45
CA ARG A 80 28.69 -15.67 -14.71
C ARG A 80 29.05 -14.20 -14.90
N LEU A 81 28.76 -13.62 -16.06
CA LEU A 81 28.98 -12.19 -16.33
C LEU A 81 27.74 -11.52 -16.92
N ILE A 82 27.49 -10.28 -16.50
CA ILE A 82 26.50 -9.41 -17.16
C ILE A 82 26.94 -9.17 -18.61
N ASP A 83 26.04 -9.45 -19.55
CA ASP A 83 26.34 -9.49 -20.97
C ASP A 83 26.20 -8.11 -21.64
N ASN A 84 27.09 -7.21 -21.25
CA ASN A 84 27.20 -5.88 -21.83
C ASN A 84 27.51 -5.93 -23.34
N ASP A 85 28.23 -6.97 -23.81
CA ASP A 85 28.57 -7.15 -25.22
C ASP A 85 27.32 -7.45 -26.05
N LEU A 86 26.45 -8.36 -25.58
CA LEU A 86 25.16 -8.61 -26.21
C LEU A 86 24.28 -7.35 -26.23
N ARG A 87 24.13 -6.67 -25.09
CA ARG A 87 23.33 -5.43 -25.01
C ARG A 87 23.83 -4.39 -26.02
N ASN A 88 25.14 -4.17 -26.08
CA ASN A 88 25.75 -3.19 -26.98
C ASN A 88 25.56 -3.58 -28.45
N ASN A 89 25.65 -4.87 -28.78
CA ASN A 89 25.42 -5.34 -30.14
C ASN A 89 23.94 -5.23 -30.54
N LEU A 90 23.00 -5.66 -29.69
CA LEU A 90 21.57 -5.51 -29.95
C LEU A 90 21.14 -4.04 -30.04
N ASN A 91 21.77 -3.13 -29.27
CA ASN A 91 21.55 -1.69 -29.40
C ASN A 91 21.93 -1.15 -30.79
N ARG A 92 22.94 -1.72 -31.45
CA ARG A 92 23.38 -1.32 -32.79
C ARG A 92 22.64 -2.06 -33.92
N THR A 93 22.08 -3.23 -33.63
CA THR A 93 21.45 -4.10 -34.62
C THR A 93 19.94 -3.93 -34.69
N LEU A 94 19.23 -4.01 -33.55
CA LEU A 94 17.77 -4.11 -33.57
C LEU A 94 17.12 -2.85 -34.15
N GLY A 95 16.35 -3.05 -35.24
CA GLY A 95 15.66 -1.97 -35.94
C GLY A 95 16.58 -1.01 -36.68
N ASN A 96 17.82 -1.42 -36.98
CA ASN A 96 18.77 -0.70 -37.81
C ASN A 96 18.81 -1.33 -39.23
N PRO A 97 18.29 -0.64 -40.26
CA PRO A 97 18.24 -1.19 -41.63
C PRO A 97 19.61 -1.46 -42.28
N SER A 98 20.71 -0.99 -41.68
CA SER A 98 22.07 -1.25 -42.15
C SER A 98 22.78 -2.37 -41.38
N ALA A 99 22.13 -2.94 -40.36
CA ALA A 99 22.64 -4.07 -39.59
C ALA A 99 21.99 -5.37 -40.06
N SER A 100 22.41 -6.50 -39.48
CA SER A 100 21.91 -7.82 -39.84
C SER A 100 21.80 -8.72 -38.60
N LEU A 101 20.73 -9.51 -38.53
CA LEU A 101 20.51 -10.55 -37.52
C LEU A 101 21.17 -11.90 -37.90
N VAL A 102 21.87 -12.01 -39.03
CA VAL A 102 22.52 -13.25 -39.48
C VAL A 102 23.35 -13.89 -38.35
N GLY A 103 23.03 -15.14 -38.02
CA GLY A 103 23.69 -15.93 -36.98
C GLY A 103 23.19 -15.69 -35.55
N TYR A 104 22.30 -14.72 -35.31
CA TYR A 104 21.72 -14.52 -33.98
C TYR A 104 20.79 -15.65 -33.54
N ASP A 105 20.38 -16.58 -34.41
CA ASP A 105 19.64 -17.80 -34.05
C ASP A 105 20.48 -18.82 -33.28
N GLN A 106 21.80 -18.69 -33.31
CA GLN A 106 22.72 -19.56 -32.59
C GLN A 106 22.75 -19.21 -31.08
N PRO A 107 22.88 -20.21 -30.19
CA PRO A 107 23.09 -19.96 -28.76
C PRO A 107 24.31 -19.06 -28.50
N GLY A 108 24.16 -18.05 -27.64
CA GLY A 108 25.23 -17.11 -27.27
C GLY A 108 25.69 -16.11 -28.34
N ALA A 109 25.07 -16.10 -29.53
CA ALA A 109 25.44 -15.15 -30.58
C ALA A 109 25.27 -13.68 -30.13
N GLY A 110 26.27 -12.86 -30.44
CA GLY A 110 26.32 -11.44 -30.06
C GLY A 110 26.88 -11.16 -28.67
N GLY A 111 27.11 -12.16 -27.83
CA GLY A 111 27.61 -11.98 -26.46
C GLY A 111 28.32 -13.22 -25.92
N PHE A 112 28.05 -13.56 -24.67
CA PHE A 112 28.60 -14.74 -24.02
C PHE A 112 27.82 -16.01 -24.36
N GLY A 113 28.49 -17.16 -24.23
CA GLY A 113 27.80 -18.46 -24.28
C GLY A 113 26.75 -18.59 -23.17
N PRO A 114 25.69 -19.42 -23.35
CA PRO A 114 24.56 -19.48 -22.42
C PRO A 114 24.93 -19.85 -20.97
N SER A 115 26.01 -20.60 -20.78
CA SER A 115 26.50 -20.96 -19.45
C SER A 115 27.01 -19.74 -18.66
N VAL A 116 27.45 -18.68 -19.34
CA VAL A 116 28.07 -17.49 -18.73
C VAL A 116 27.14 -16.28 -18.75
N SER A 117 26.27 -16.16 -19.74
CA SER A 117 25.50 -14.93 -20.00
C SER A 117 24.44 -14.63 -18.92
N VAL A 118 24.44 -13.38 -18.43
CA VAL A 118 23.34 -12.73 -17.71
C VAL A 118 22.90 -11.52 -18.53
N MET A 119 21.77 -11.64 -19.19
CA MET A 119 21.30 -10.73 -20.23
C MET A 119 20.42 -9.63 -19.66
N HIS A 120 20.63 -8.38 -20.07
CA HIS A 120 19.86 -7.24 -19.57
C HIS A 120 19.70 -6.14 -20.63
N ALA A 121 18.58 -5.42 -20.59
CA ALA A 121 18.36 -4.26 -21.46
C ALA A 121 18.88 -2.97 -20.80
N GLN A 122 18.62 -2.82 -19.50
CA GLN A 122 18.91 -1.63 -18.70
C GLN A 122 19.52 -2.04 -17.36
N SER A 123 20.05 -1.07 -16.61
CA SER A 123 20.67 -1.24 -15.30
C SER A 123 20.62 0.06 -14.51
N HIS A 124 20.95 -0.01 -13.22
CA HIS A 124 21.14 1.19 -12.39
C HIS A 124 22.17 2.19 -12.95
N ASP A 125 23.09 1.74 -13.82
CA ASP A 125 24.08 2.59 -14.49
C ASP A 125 23.67 3.05 -15.91
N ASN A 126 22.60 2.49 -16.49
CA ASN A 126 22.19 2.78 -17.87
C ASN A 126 20.68 2.60 -18.09
N ASP A 127 19.99 3.68 -18.44
CA ASP A 127 18.55 3.75 -18.75
C ASP A 127 18.22 3.58 -20.25
N TYR A 128 19.20 3.35 -21.12
CA TYR A 128 19.01 3.30 -22.58
C TYR A 128 19.04 1.88 -23.17
N ALA A 129 18.02 1.56 -23.97
CA ALA A 129 17.98 0.42 -24.90
C ALA A 129 17.24 0.80 -26.18
N SER A 130 17.82 0.54 -27.36
CA SER A 130 17.31 1.06 -28.65
C SER A 130 15.93 0.51 -29.05
N ARG A 131 15.65 -0.75 -28.71
CA ARG A 131 14.43 -1.53 -29.00
C ARG A 131 14.13 -2.48 -27.84
N ARG A 132 13.82 -1.89 -26.68
CA ARG A 132 13.74 -2.59 -25.39
C ARG A 132 12.77 -3.77 -25.40
N GLU A 133 11.64 -3.62 -26.07
CA GLU A 133 10.62 -4.67 -26.25
C GLU A 133 11.16 -5.92 -26.95
N LEU A 134 11.94 -5.74 -28.03
CA LEU A 134 12.56 -6.86 -28.75
C LEU A 134 13.73 -7.44 -27.95
N GLN A 135 14.50 -6.60 -27.25
CA GLN A 135 15.55 -7.08 -26.34
C GLN A 135 14.99 -7.94 -25.23
N HIS A 136 13.93 -7.51 -24.54
CA HIS A 136 13.26 -8.31 -23.52
C HIS A 136 12.74 -9.63 -24.09
N ALA A 137 12.13 -9.61 -25.29
CA ALA A 137 11.68 -10.83 -25.94
C ALA A 137 12.83 -11.82 -26.13
N LEU A 138 13.97 -11.37 -26.66
CA LEU A 138 15.16 -12.21 -26.83
C LEU A 138 15.71 -12.70 -25.49
N TYR A 139 15.89 -11.83 -24.51
CA TYR A 139 16.49 -12.21 -23.22
C TYR A 139 15.65 -13.24 -22.46
N PHE A 140 14.32 -13.12 -22.50
CA PHE A 140 13.44 -14.06 -21.80
C PHE A 140 13.25 -15.39 -22.54
N THR A 141 13.64 -15.50 -23.81
CA THR A 141 13.30 -16.67 -24.63
C THR A 141 14.50 -17.42 -25.20
N ARG A 142 15.68 -16.79 -25.26
CA ARG A 142 16.96 -17.44 -25.55
C ARG A 142 17.50 -18.25 -24.37
N ASP A 143 18.52 -19.05 -24.65
CA ASP A 143 19.30 -19.74 -23.62
C ASP A 143 20.21 -18.75 -22.86
N GLY A 144 20.30 -18.90 -21.54
CA GLY A 144 20.94 -17.96 -20.61
C GLY A 144 19.99 -17.39 -19.56
N LEU A 145 20.48 -16.46 -18.72
CA LEU A 145 19.71 -15.87 -17.63
C LEU A 145 19.22 -14.44 -17.98
N PRO A 146 17.90 -14.18 -18.04
CA PRO A 146 17.38 -12.82 -18.17
C PRO A 146 17.46 -12.06 -16.85
N LEU A 147 17.69 -10.76 -16.95
CA LEU A 147 17.66 -9.80 -15.85
C LEU A 147 16.84 -8.56 -16.26
N VAL A 148 15.86 -8.20 -15.43
CA VAL A 148 15.10 -6.95 -15.55
C VAL A 148 15.52 -6.04 -14.42
N TYR A 149 15.93 -4.82 -14.77
CA TYR A 149 16.19 -3.78 -13.81
C TYR A 149 14.89 -3.03 -13.49
N THR A 150 14.63 -2.78 -12.22
CA THR A 150 13.50 -1.97 -11.74
C THR A 150 13.94 -1.13 -10.54
N ASP A 151 13.43 0.08 -10.46
CA ASP A 151 13.51 1.01 -9.32
C ASP A 151 12.17 1.11 -8.57
N GLY A 152 11.21 0.23 -8.91
CA GLY A 152 9.86 0.25 -8.35
C GLY A 152 9.06 1.51 -8.70
N ASN A 153 9.50 2.30 -9.69
CA ASN A 153 8.97 3.64 -9.99
C ASN A 153 9.10 4.64 -8.82
N TYR A 154 10.13 4.48 -7.99
CA TYR A 154 10.58 5.47 -6.99
C TYR A 154 11.77 6.26 -7.56
N HIS A 155 11.52 7.00 -8.63
CA HIS A 155 12.57 7.63 -9.44
C HIS A 155 13.52 8.46 -8.56
N ALA A 156 14.81 8.14 -8.63
CA ALA A 156 15.84 8.88 -7.91
C ALA A 156 16.00 10.30 -8.47
N GLY A 157 16.42 11.24 -7.62
CA GLY A 157 16.80 12.58 -8.05
C GLY A 157 18.09 12.60 -8.87
N THR A 158 18.36 13.74 -9.50
CA THR A 158 19.59 13.97 -10.27
C THR A 158 20.77 14.16 -9.31
N LEU A 159 21.83 13.37 -9.48
CA LEU A 159 23.06 13.52 -8.72
C LEU A 159 24.09 14.28 -9.56
N GLU A 160 24.50 15.47 -9.09
CA GLU A 160 25.50 16.31 -9.75
C GLU A 160 26.82 15.53 -9.93
N GLY A 161 27.32 15.45 -11.16
CA GLY A 161 28.51 14.65 -11.52
C GLY A 161 28.25 13.22 -12.01
N SER A 162 27.04 12.67 -11.86
CA SER A 162 26.70 11.33 -12.39
C SER A 162 26.18 11.33 -13.84
N GLY A 163 25.91 12.52 -14.41
CA GLY A 163 25.31 12.67 -15.73
C GLY A 163 23.83 12.28 -15.80
N GLY A 164 23.10 12.29 -14.68
CA GLY A 164 21.64 12.15 -14.62
C GLY A 164 21.14 11.63 -13.26
N ALA A 165 20.01 10.92 -13.25
CA ALA A 165 19.50 10.26 -12.05
C ALA A 165 20.40 9.08 -11.64
N PHE A 166 20.61 8.89 -10.34
CA PHE A 166 21.31 7.72 -9.81
C PHE A 166 20.61 7.15 -8.57
N PRO A 167 20.17 5.88 -8.60
CA PRO A 167 20.16 4.95 -9.74
C PRO A 167 19.41 5.50 -10.97
N ARG A 168 19.78 5.06 -12.17
CA ARG A 168 19.07 5.41 -13.41
C ARG A 168 17.61 4.99 -13.34
N HIS A 169 16.72 5.74 -13.98
CA HIS A 169 15.30 5.38 -14.03
C HIS A 169 15.09 4.16 -14.92
N SER A 170 14.44 3.12 -14.40
CA SER A 170 14.20 1.90 -15.17
C SER A 170 13.23 2.15 -16.33
N ASN A 171 12.11 2.82 -16.03
CA ASN A 171 10.99 3.00 -16.97
C ASN A 171 10.44 1.68 -17.55
N ALA A 172 10.70 0.53 -16.93
CA ALA A 172 10.23 -0.78 -17.40
C ALA A 172 8.83 -1.07 -16.83
N ALA A 173 7.89 -1.50 -17.66
CA ALA A 173 6.56 -1.93 -17.21
C ALA A 173 6.57 -3.37 -16.68
N PHE A 174 7.40 -3.63 -15.65
CA PHE A 174 7.68 -4.99 -15.15
C PHE A 174 6.47 -5.69 -14.52
N LEU A 175 5.45 -4.95 -14.07
CA LEU A 175 4.17 -5.45 -13.56
C LEU A 175 2.99 -5.17 -14.51
N GLY A 176 3.23 -4.72 -15.74
CA GLY A 176 2.15 -4.34 -16.64
C GLY A 176 1.73 -2.87 -16.56
N GLN A 177 2.53 -2.02 -15.91
CA GLN A 177 2.28 -0.58 -15.82
C GLN A 177 2.02 0.04 -17.19
N PHE A 178 1.21 1.10 -17.21
CA PHE A 178 0.87 1.88 -18.40
C PHE A 178 0.17 1.05 -19.50
N GLY A 179 -0.48 -0.04 -19.12
CA GLY A 179 -1.13 -0.98 -20.03
C GLY A 179 -0.17 -1.88 -20.82
N ASP A 180 1.13 -1.93 -20.48
CA ASP A 180 2.12 -2.75 -21.19
C ASP A 180 2.34 -4.13 -20.53
N ALA A 181 1.52 -5.11 -20.91
CA ALA A 181 1.57 -6.47 -20.37
C ALA A 181 2.70 -7.37 -20.95
N ARG A 182 3.62 -6.85 -21.78
CA ARG A 182 4.61 -7.67 -22.51
C ARG A 182 5.61 -8.35 -21.60
N LEU A 183 6.21 -7.62 -20.66
CA LEU A 183 7.18 -8.19 -19.71
C LEU A 183 6.56 -9.28 -18.81
N PRO A 184 5.39 -9.05 -18.17
CA PRO A 184 4.69 -10.11 -17.46
C PRO A 184 4.39 -11.34 -18.33
N ASN A 185 4.04 -11.13 -19.62
CA ASN A 185 3.77 -12.24 -20.55
C ASN A 185 5.05 -13.01 -20.91
N LEU A 186 6.16 -12.30 -21.15
CA LEU A 186 7.46 -12.90 -21.40
C LEU A 186 7.98 -13.66 -20.17
N ALA A 187 7.75 -13.16 -18.95
CA ALA A 187 8.06 -13.88 -17.72
C ALA A 187 7.23 -15.18 -17.60
N TYR A 188 5.94 -15.12 -17.93
CA TYR A 188 5.09 -16.31 -18.03
C TYR A 188 5.66 -17.31 -19.05
N VAL A 189 6.00 -16.87 -20.25
CA VAL A 189 6.58 -17.72 -21.29
C VAL A 189 7.92 -18.31 -20.83
N HIS A 190 8.75 -17.53 -20.17
CA HIS A 190 10.05 -17.99 -19.68
C HIS A 190 9.91 -19.17 -18.74
N GLN A 191 9.03 -19.05 -17.75
CA GLN A 191 8.73 -20.10 -16.79
C GLN A 191 8.15 -21.38 -17.44
N HIS A 192 7.38 -21.24 -18.52
CA HIS A 192 6.58 -22.34 -19.09
C HIS A 192 7.15 -22.95 -20.37
N PHE A 193 8.07 -22.29 -21.06
CA PHE A 193 8.55 -22.72 -22.37
C PHE A 193 10.04 -22.42 -22.64
N ALA A 194 10.63 -21.38 -22.03
CA ALA A 194 12.00 -20.95 -22.35
C ALA A 194 13.08 -21.69 -21.54
N ARG A 195 13.11 -23.02 -21.66
CA ARG A 195 14.02 -23.92 -20.93
C ARG A 195 14.68 -24.94 -21.85
N GLY A 196 15.76 -25.57 -21.38
CA GLY A 196 16.57 -26.44 -22.22
C GLY A 196 17.36 -25.67 -23.28
N VAL A 197 17.92 -26.41 -24.25
CA VAL A 197 18.85 -25.86 -25.23
C VAL A 197 18.14 -25.07 -26.34
N GLN A 198 18.83 -24.05 -26.86
CA GLN A 198 18.37 -23.29 -28.02
C GLN A 198 18.79 -23.99 -29.34
N ARG A 199 17.83 -24.16 -30.26
CA ARG A 199 18.04 -24.76 -31.59
C ARG A 199 17.84 -23.71 -32.70
N PRO A 200 18.87 -23.35 -33.47
CA PRO A 200 18.76 -22.38 -34.56
C PRO A 200 17.80 -22.84 -35.65
N ARG A 201 16.96 -21.93 -36.17
CA ARG A 201 16.04 -22.21 -37.29
C ARG A 201 16.25 -21.28 -38.47
N TRP A 202 16.40 -19.99 -38.22
CA TRP A 202 16.59 -19.00 -39.27
C TRP A 202 17.19 -17.71 -38.72
N ALA A 203 18.08 -17.09 -39.49
CA ALA A 203 18.55 -15.75 -39.21
C ALA A 203 18.96 -15.08 -40.53
N ASP A 204 18.39 -13.92 -40.83
CA ASP A 204 18.80 -13.06 -41.95
C ASP A 204 18.94 -11.60 -41.51
N ASN A 205 18.74 -10.62 -42.41
CA ASN A 205 18.90 -9.22 -42.05
C ASN A 205 17.92 -8.78 -40.99
N ASP A 206 16.65 -9.14 -41.14
CA ASP A 206 15.56 -8.57 -40.33
C ASP A 206 14.72 -9.63 -39.59
N PHE A 207 14.97 -10.92 -39.86
CA PHE A 207 14.19 -12.02 -39.30
C PHE A 207 15.05 -13.02 -38.55
N LEU A 208 14.55 -13.44 -37.39
CA LEU A 208 15.20 -14.40 -36.49
C LEU A 208 14.20 -15.43 -36.00
N ALA A 209 14.55 -16.73 -36.08
CA ALA A 209 13.79 -17.80 -35.46
C ALA A 209 14.68 -18.89 -34.84
N TYR A 210 14.25 -19.40 -33.69
CA TYR A 210 14.88 -20.51 -32.99
C TYR A 210 13.87 -21.24 -32.10
N GLU A 211 14.20 -22.47 -31.71
CA GLU A 211 13.37 -23.27 -30.82
C GLU A 211 14.05 -23.51 -29.47
N ARG A 212 13.23 -23.87 -28.48
CA ARG A 212 13.69 -24.38 -27.18
C ARG A 212 13.37 -25.87 -27.07
N ILE A 213 14.38 -26.65 -26.72
CA ILE A 213 14.34 -28.12 -26.65
C ILE A 213 14.73 -28.56 -25.23
N ASP A 214 13.77 -29.05 -24.44
CA ASP A 214 13.96 -29.53 -23.08
C ASP A 214 14.07 -31.06 -23.08
N LYS A 215 15.26 -31.59 -22.73
CA LYS A 215 15.50 -33.04 -22.64
C LYS A 215 15.87 -33.49 -21.23
N ARG A 216 15.66 -32.65 -20.22
CA ARG A 216 16.11 -32.93 -18.84
C ARG A 216 15.45 -34.18 -18.25
N GLU A 217 14.18 -34.42 -18.57
CA GLU A 217 13.43 -35.61 -18.13
C GLU A 217 13.94 -36.91 -18.77
N ASN A 218 14.47 -36.85 -19.99
CA ASN A 218 15.07 -37.99 -20.69
C ASN A 218 16.09 -37.50 -21.72
N PRO A 219 17.40 -37.50 -21.39
CA PRO A 219 18.44 -37.02 -22.30
C PRO A 219 18.49 -37.74 -23.66
N GLY A 220 17.96 -38.98 -23.74
CA GLY A 220 17.89 -39.77 -24.97
C GLY A 220 16.74 -39.43 -25.92
N MET A 221 15.87 -38.48 -25.59
CA MET A 221 14.72 -38.13 -26.43
C MET A 221 15.12 -37.39 -27.72
N SER A 222 14.32 -37.55 -28.78
CA SER A 222 14.51 -36.80 -30.04
C SER A 222 14.18 -35.31 -29.85
N ASP A 223 14.65 -34.45 -30.76
CA ASP A 223 14.32 -33.02 -30.71
C ASP A 223 12.80 -32.78 -30.83
N GLY A 224 12.09 -33.58 -31.63
CA GLY A 224 10.63 -33.48 -31.74
C GLY A 224 9.87 -33.96 -30.49
N ALA A 225 10.48 -34.82 -29.67
CA ALA A 225 9.94 -35.15 -28.35
C ALA A 225 10.28 -34.08 -27.31
N GLY A 226 11.42 -33.39 -27.47
CA GLY A 226 11.91 -32.35 -26.55
C GLY A 226 11.45 -30.93 -26.84
N VAL A 227 10.87 -30.64 -28.01
CA VAL A 227 10.50 -29.28 -28.40
C VAL A 227 9.38 -28.73 -27.51
N VAL A 228 9.61 -27.55 -26.94
CA VAL A 228 8.68 -26.86 -26.02
C VAL A 228 8.26 -25.49 -26.52
N ALA A 229 9.05 -24.81 -27.36
CA ALA A 229 8.73 -23.49 -27.88
C ALA A 229 9.36 -23.25 -29.27
N LEU A 230 8.68 -22.49 -30.12
CA LEU A 230 9.24 -21.82 -31.29
C LEU A 230 9.14 -20.31 -31.10
N VAL A 231 10.25 -19.60 -31.25
CA VAL A 231 10.33 -18.14 -31.15
C VAL A 231 10.66 -17.57 -32.52
N MET A 232 9.93 -16.53 -32.92
CA MET A 232 10.16 -15.81 -34.17
C MET A 232 10.14 -14.31 -33.90
N VAL A 233 11.09 -13.56 -34.46
CA VAL A 233 11.28 -12.12 -34.22
C VAL A 233 11.49 -11.44 -35.57
N ASN A 234 10.82 -10.30 -35.76
CA ASN A 234 10.97 -9.39 -36.88
C ASN A 234 11.44 -8.04 -36.35
N ASP A 235 12.66 -7.61 -36.68
CA ASP A 235 13.14 -6.28 -36.33
C ASP A 235 13.08 -5.28 -37.49
N ASN A 236 12.51 -5.64 -38.65
CA ASN A 236 12.09 -4.69 -39.66
C ASN A 236 10.90 -3.87 -39.12
N TYR A 237 11.08 -2.57 -38.92
CA TYR A 237 10.02 -1.67 -38.45
C TYR A 237 9.18 -1.07 -39.59
N ALA A 238 9.53 -1.32 -40.85
CA ALA A 238 8.80 -0.82 -42.00
C ALA A 238 7.71 -1.80 -42.48
N GLU A 239 8.00 -3.10 -42.46
CA GLU A 239 7.12 -4.12 -43.05
C GLU A 239 7.05 -5.40 -42.19
N GLY A 240 5.95 -6.14 -42.37
CA GLY A 240 5.76 -7.44 -41.72
C GLY A 240 6.49 -8.54 -42.48
N GLU A 241 7.08 -9.49 -41.76
CA GLU A 241 7.97 -10.50 -42.33
C GLU A 241 7.46 -11.92 -42.07
N ASN A 242 7.67 -12.83 -43.05
CA ASN A 242 7.45 -14.28 -42.90
C ASN A 242 8.62 -15.06 -43.49
N ARG A 243 8.82 -16.31 -43.05
CA ARG A 243 9.84 -17.21 -43.60
C ARG A 243 9.33 -18.65 -43.67
N ASP A 244 9.84 -19.42 -44.61
CA ASP A 244 9.61 -20.86 -44.68
C ASP A 244 10.57 -21.58 -43.73
N LEU A 245 10.08 -21.91 -42.53
CA LEU A 245 10.89 -22.43 -41.43
C LEU A 245 10.79 -23.96 -41.33
N ALA A 246 11.94 -24.62 -41.14
CA ALA A 246 11.95 -25.98 -40.61
C ALA A 246 11.67 -25.96 -39.10
N THR A 247 10.95 -26.94 -38.57
CA THR A 247 10.62 -27.03 -37.14
C THR A 247 10.81 -28.45 -36.61
N SER A 248 11.12 -28.60 -35.31
CA SER A 248 11.08 -29.91 -34.63
C SER A 248 9.68 -30.32 -34.23
N PHE A 249 8.71 -29.39 -34.19
CA PHE A 249 7.31 -29.78 -34.03
C PHE A 249 6.89 -30.67 -35.21
N PRO A 250 6.08 -31.72 -34.98
CA PRO A 250 5.48 -32.48 -36.07
C PRO A 250 4.78 -31.54 -37.05
N SER A 251 5.07 -31.65 -38.34
CA SER A 251 4.65 -30.68 -39.37
C SER A 251 4.21 -31.35 -40.68
N VAL A 252 3.73 -32.61 -40.61
CA VAL A 252 3.28 -33.37 -41.79
C VAL A 252 1.74 -33.27 -41.90
N PRO A 253 1.21 -32.51 -42.89
CA PRO A 253 -0.22 -32.24 -43.00
C PRO A 253 -1.07 -33.51 -42.93
N PHE A 254 -2.20 -33.43 -42.21
CA PHE A 254 -3.20 -34.50 -42.08
C PHE A 254 -2.71 -35.83 -41.46
N SER A 255 -1.49 -35.88 -40.92
CA SER A 255 -0.94 -37.10 -40.30
C SER A 255 -0.34 -36.84 -38.93
N ASP A 256 0.77 -36.09 -38.86
CA ASP A 256 1.46 -35.71 -37.63
C ASP A 256 1.85 -34.24 -37.74
N ASP A 257 0.85 -33.38 -37.51
CA ASP A 257 0.96 -31.92 -37.64
C ASP A 257 0.51 -31.26 -36.33
N ALA A 258 1.41 -30.55 -35.69
CA ALA A 258 1.18 -29.93 -34.39
C ALA A 258 0.29 -28.70 -34.54
N TYR A 259 -0.82 -28.65 -33.79
CA TYR A 259 -1.67 -27.48 -33.72
C TYR A 259 -1.15 -26.52 -32.64
N LEU A 260 -0.45 -25.48 -33.07
CA LEU A 260 0.28 -24.55 -32.20
C LEU A 260 -0.54 -23.29 -31.92
N PHE A 261 -0.44 -22.81 -30.69
CA PHE A 261 -1.02 -21.55 -30.23
C PHE A 261 0.06 -20.48 -30.07
N GLN A 262 -0.25 -19.25 -30.48
CA GLN A 262 0.62 -18.09 -30.28
C GLN A 262 0.46 -17.52 -28.85
N TYR A 263 1.51 -17.57 -28.04
CA TYR A 263 1.47 -17.22 -26.60
C TYR A 263 1.86 -15.76 -26.28
N ALA A 264 2.67 -15.12 -27.11
CA ALA A 264 3.27 -13.82 -26.83
C ALA A 264 3.56 -13.02 -28.11
N ARG A 265 3.26 -11.71 -28.13
CA ARG A 265 3.57 -10.82 -29.27
C ARG A 265 4.02 -9.42 -28.87
N GLY A 266 4.82 -8.78 -29.73
CA GLY A 266 5.49 -7.50 -29.43
C GLY A 266 4.61 -6.26 -29.42
N TYR A 267 3.54 -6.21 -30.22
CA TYR A 267 2.56 -5.11 -30.25
C TYR A 267 1.15 -5.66 -30.42
N GLY A 268 0.15 -5.04 -29.78
CA GLY A 268 -1.27 -5.42 -29.85
C GLY A 268 -1.69 -6.49 -28.83
N SER A 269 -2.82 -7.16 -29.09
CA SER A 269 -3.40 -8.13 -28.13
C SER A 269 -2.45 -9.29 -27.85
N GLN A 270 -2.20 -9.59 -26.57
CA GLN A 270 -1.47 -10.80 -26.16
C GLN A 270 -2.31 -12.08 -26.33
N VAL A 271 -3.55 -11.97 -26.82
CA VAL A 271 -4.39 -13.11 -27.19
C VAL A 271 -4.00 -13.60 -28.58
N GLY A 272 -3.58 -14.86 -28.67
CA GLY A 272 -3.10 -15.43 -29.92
C GLY A 272 -4.10 -16.20 -30.75
N PHE A 273 -3.60 -16.66 -31.88
CA PHE A 273 -4.30 -17.49 -32.85
C PHE A 273 -3.60 -18.85 -32.96
N TYR A 274 -4.23 -19.76 -33.71
CA TYR A 274 -3.70 -21.08 -33.97
C TYR A 274 -3.15 -21.22 -35.38
N LYS A 275 -2.07 -21.98 -35.51
CA LYS A 275 -1.55 -22.47 -36.79
C LYS A 275 -1.06 -23.90 -36.65
N TYR A 276 -1.29 -24.69 -37.69
CA TYR A 276 -0.58 -25.95 -37.82
C TYR A 276 0.90 -25.69 -38.09
N ALA A 277 1.79 -26.54 -37.57
CA ALA A 277 3.23 -26.39 -37.76
C ALA A 277 3.62 -26.41 -39.25
N SER A 278 2.92 -27.20 -40.08
CA SER A 278 3.12 -27.19 -41.54
C SER A 278 2.74 -25.86 -42.22
N GLN A 279 2.04 -24.96 -41.52
CA GLN A 279 1.54 -23.68 -42.02
C GLN A 279 2.32 -22.48 -41.46
N LEU A 280 3.41 -22.70 -40.72
CA LEU A 280 4.20 -21.62 -40.12
C LEU A 280 4.73 -20.61 -41.14
N ARG A 281 4.97 -21.02 -42.39
CA ARG A 281 5.35 -20.13 -43.49
C ARG A 281 4.32 -19.03 -43.81
N GLU A 282 3.07 -19.21 -43.39
CA GLU A 282 1.99 -18.24 -43.57
C GLU A 282 1.94 -17.20 -42.44
N VAL A 283 2.71 -17.40 -41.37
CA VAL A 283 2.74 -16.49 -40.22
C VAL A 283 3.56 -15.26 -40.59
N VAL A 284 2.88 -14.13 -40.69
CA VAL A 284 3.50 -12.81 -40.84
C VAL A 284 3.65 -12.19 -39.46
N ILE A 285 4.87 -11.83 -39.08
CA ILE A 285 5.16 -11.10 -37.86
C ILE A 285 5.10 -9.61 -38.18
N ASP A 286 4.27 -8.89 -37.43
CA ASP A 286 4.13 -7.43 -37.56
C ASP A 286 5.50 -6.72 -37.50
N PRO A 287 5.64 -5.54 -38.13
CA PRO A 287 6.88 -4.77 -38.06
C PRO A 287 7.34 -4.55 -36.62
N GLY A 288 8.62 -4.79 -36.33
CA GLY A 288 9.21 -4.57 -35.00
C GLY A 288 8.61 -5.44 -33.88
N SER A 289 8.18 -6.67 -34.19
CA SER A 289 7.44 -7.54 -33.27
C SER A 289 8.05 -8.93 -33.15
N TYR A 290 7.45 -9.76 -32.32
CA TYR A 290 7.81 -11.16 -32.12
C TYR A 290 6.56 -12.01 -31.99
N MET A 291 6.71 -13.33 -32.16
CA MET A 291 5.68 -14.32 -31.88
C MET A 291 6.32 -15.58 -31.26
N ILE A 292 5.63 -16.18 -30.30
CA ILE A 292 6.08 -17.40 -29.63
C ILE A 292 4.98 -18.45 -29.73
N PHE A 293 5.31 -19.67 -30.18
CA PHE A 293 4.36 -20.75 -30.41
C PHE A 293 4.68 -21.99 -29.58
N SER A 294 3.64 -22.67 -29.10
CA SER A 294 3.71 -24.02 -28.50
C SER A 294 2.33 -24.70 -28.55
N TYR A 295 2.22 -25.95 -28.09
CA TYR A 295 0.91 -26.58 -27.87
C TYR A 295 0.10 -25.82 -26.81
N ARG A 296 -1.23 -25.80 -26.93
CA ARG A 296 -2.10 -25.17 -25.92
C ARG A 296 -2.12 -25.95 -24.60
N THR A 297 -1.39 -25.47 -23.60
CA THR A 297 -1.31 -26.02 -22.23
C THR A 297 -2.66 -26.02 -21.50
N PRO A 298 -2.81 -26.74 -20.37
CA PRO A 298 -4.08 -26.75 -19.61
C PRO A 298 -4.47 -25.36 -19.10
N GLU A 299 -5.76 -25.10 -19.07
CA GLU A 299 -6.35 -23.82 -18.70
C GLU A 299 -7.43 -24.00 -17.63
N GLU A 300 -8.02 -22.90 -17.18
CA GLU A 300 -9.20 -22.97 -16.32
C GLU A 300 -10.35 -23.66 -17.06
N SER A 301 -11.02 -24.60 -16.38
CA SER A 301 -12.24 -25.20 -16.91
C SER A 301 -13.36 -24.15 -16.96
N LEU A 302 -13.96 -23.95 -18.14
CA LEU A 302 -15.12 -23.07 -18.31
C LEU A 302 -16.34 -23.58 -17.52
N ALA A 303 -16.47 -24.89 -17.34
CA ALA A 303 -17.53 -25.47 -16.51
C ALA A 303 -17.44 -24.96 -15.06
N TRP A 304 -16.25 -24.63 -14.56
CA TRP A 304 -16.07 -24.09 -13.21
C TRP A 304 -16.01 -22.55 -13.21
N LYS A 305 -15.16 -21.98 -14.06
CA LYS A 305 -14.87 -20.54 -14.13
C LYS A 305 -16.13 -19.69 -14.37
N GLU A 306 -17.00 -20.10 -15.30
CA GLU A 306 -18.21 -19.33 -15.62
C GLU A 306 -19.21 -19.27 -14.45
N ASN A 307 -19.10 -20.22 -13.51
CA ASN A 307 -19.91 -20.27 -12.30
C ASN A 307 -19.30 -19.44 -11.15
N GLY A 308 -18.16 -18.78 -11.36
CA GLY A 308 -17.46 -18.00 -10.34
C GLY A 308 -16.46 -18.80 -9.52
N GLY A 309 -16.19 -20.06 -9.86
CA GLY A 309 -15.18 -20.87 -9.20
C GLY A 309 -13.74 -20.48 -9.57
N ARG A 310 -12.76 -21.00 -8.83
CA ARG A 310 -11.32 -20.76 -9.07
C ARG A 310 -10.56 -22.08 -9.31
N PRO A 311 -9.41 -22.06 -10.03
CA PRO A 311 -8.56 -23.23 -10.22
C PRO A 311 -7.96 -23.77 -8.93
N ILE A 312 -7.73 -22.90 -7.95
CA ILE A 312 -7.26 -23.27 -6.62
C ILE A 312 -8.28 -22.76 -5.62
N GLU A 313 -8.83 -23.64 -4.80
CA GLU A 313 -9.77 -23.29 -3.75
C GLU A 313 -9.30 -23.87 -2.42
N ILE A 314 -9.46 -23.08 -1.36
CA ILE A 314 -9.01 -23.40 -0.01
C ILE A 314 -10.24 -23.52 0.87
N PHE A 315 -10.29 -24.59 1.64
CA PHE A 315 -11.32 -24.85 2.64
C PHE A 315 -10.65 -25.05 3.99
N GLN A 316 -11.31 -24.56 5.05
CA GLN A 316 -10.91 -24.75 6.44
C GLN A 316 -12.08 -25.36 7.20
N SER A 317 -11.86 -26.47 7.92
CA SER A 317 -12.93 -27.18 8.64
C SER A 317 -14.15 -27.53 7.76
N GLY A 318 -13.91 -27.84 6.48
CA GLY A 318 -14.94 -28.18 5.50
C GLY A 318 -15.67 -27.00 4.83
N GLU A 319 -15.47 -25.77 5.30
CA GLU A 319 -16.08 -24.56 4.73
C GLU A 319 -15.08 -23.82 3.84
N ARG A 320 -15.58 -23.13 2.80
CA ARG A 320 -14.73 -22.34 1.90
C ARG A 320 -14.10 -21.18 2.67
N ALA A 321 -12.80 -20.96 2.50
CA ALA A 321 -12.10 -19.85 3.12
C ALA A 321 -12.75 -18.50 2.72
N GLY A 322 -12.89 -17.60 3.69
CA GLY A 322 -13.32 -16.22 3.47
C GLY A 322 -12.27 -15.43 2.70
N HIS A 323 -12.41 -14.11 2.64
CA HIS A 323 -11.43 -13.25 1.94
C HIS A 323 -11.06 -12.03 2.78
N VAL A 324 -9.85 -11.53 2.58
CA VAL A 324 -9.37 -10.22 3.00
C VAL A 324 -9.09 -9.36 1.76
N VAL A 325 -9.33 -8.05 1.84
CA VAL A 325 -8.99 -7.11 0.77
C VAL A 325 -7.59 -6.56 1.02
N VAL A 326 -6.71 -6.64 0.02
CA VAL A 326 -5.33 -6.15 0.09
C VAL A 326 -5.12 -5.07 -0.96
N SER A 327 -4.74 -3.87 -0.54
CA SER A 327 -4.35 -2.78 -1.44
C SER A 327 -2.91 -2.99 -1.93
N ARG A 328 -2.70 -2.90 -3.24
CA ARG A 328 -1.39 -2.97 -3.90
C ARG A 328 -1.10 -1.65 -4.58
N ARG A 329 0.10 -1.13 -4.39
CA ARG A 329 0.51 0.19 -4.87
C ARG A 329 1.68 0.09 -5.85
N ASP A 330 1.68 0.96 -6.86
CA ASP A 330 2.85 1.26 -7.66
C ASP A 330 3.66 2.39 -6.99
N GLY A 331 4.89 2.61 -7.46
CA GLY A 331 5.69 3.74 -7.01
C GLY A 331 5.06 5.09 -7.37
N PRO A 332 5.40 6.17 -6.66
CA PRO A 332 4.80 7.49 -6.85
C PRO A 332 5.08 8.11 -8.24
N ASN A 333 6.06 7.59 -8.98
CA ASN A 333 6.34 7.98 -10.37
C ASN A 333 5.86 6.94 -11.39
N GLY A 334 5.04 5.99 -10.94
CA GLY A 334 4.54 4.87 -11.74
C GLY A 334 3.24 5.19 -12.45
N ASP A 335 2.43 4.16 -12.66
CA ASP A 335 1.15 4.25 -13.34
C ASP A 335 0.05 4.70 -12.36
N ALA A 336 -0.45 5.93 -12.51
CA ALA A 336 -1.57 6.41 -11.70
C ALA A 336 -2.82 5.52 -11.86
N GLY A 337 -3.01 4.93 -13.05
CA GLY A 337 -4.06 3.96 -13.38
C GLY A 337 -3.66 2.50 -13.14
N PHE A 338 -2.66 2.26 -12.28
CA PHE A 338 -2.07 0.94 -12.08
C PHE A 338 -3.15 -0.11 -11.80
N SER A 339 -3.30 -0.98 -12.78
CA SER A 339 -4.16 -2.13 -12.75
C SER A 339 -3.26 -3.26 -13.19
N GLY A 340 -2.84 -4.10 -12.23
CA GLY A 340 -1.86 -5.18 -12.41
C GLY A 340 -2.02 -6.07 -13.66
N PRO A 341 -1.14 -7.06 -13.85
CA PRO A 341 -0.97 -7.72 -15.15
C PRO A 341 -2.07 -8.77 -15.44
N PHE A 342 -3.31 -8.32 -15.68
CA PHE A 342 -4.51 -9.17 -15.69
C PHE A 342 -4.81 -9.86 -17.03
N ALA A 343 -3.98 -9.64 -18.06
CA ALA A 343 -4.20 -10.18 -19.40
C ALA A 343 -3.57 -11.57 -19.64
N ASN A 344 -2.75 -12.09 -18.71
CA ASN A 344 -2.01 -13.33 -18.94
C ASN A 344 -2.76 -14.59 -18.44
N PRO A 345 -2.91 -15.64 -19.27
CA PRO A 345 -3.57 -16.88 -18.87
C PRO A 345 -2.78 -17.58 -17.76
N GLY A 346 -3.41 -17.78 -16.60
CA GLY A 346 -2.80 -18.43 -15.43
C GLY A 346 -2.43 -17.49 -14.28
N PHE A 347 -2.53 -16.17 -14.49
CA PHE A 347 -2.38 -15.19 -13.41
C PHE A 347 -3.73 -14.97 -12.72
N HIS A 348 -3.78 -15.26 -11.41
CA HIS A 348 -4.85 -14.85 -10.52
C HIS A 348 -4.31 -13.72 -9.63
N PRO A 349 -5.14 -12.74 -9.24
CA PRO A 349 -6.62 -12.73 -9.27
C PRO A 349 -7.26 -12.47 -10.65
N PRO A 350 -8.44 -13.04 -10.94
CA PRO A 350 -9.26 -12.63 -12.08
C PRO A 350 -9.84 -11.21 -11.86
N PRO A 351 -10.30 -10.52 -12.93
CA PRO A 351 -10.90 -9.18 -12.82
C PRO A 351 -12.01 -9.05 -11.77
N SER A 352 -12.77 -10.11 -11.52
CA SER A 352 -13.84 -10.11 -10.51
C SER A 352 -13.35 -9.99 -9.06
N ASP A 353 -12.08 -10.29 -8.80
CA ASP A 353 -11.47 -10.22 -7.47
C ASP A 353 -10.70 -8.93 -7.25
N LEU A 354 -10.88 -7.97 -8.16
CA LEU A 354 -10.20 -6.70 -8.15
C LEU A 354 -11.19 -5.55 -7.98
N SER A 355 -10.80 -4.53 -7.23
CA SER A 355 -11.48 -3.25 -7.09
C SER A 355 -10.47 -2.11 -7.19
N GLY A 356 -10.95 -0.87 -7.36
CA GLY A 356 -10.08 0.31 -7.50
C GLY A 356 -9.26 0.36 -8.80
N ILE A 357 -9.51 -0.52 -9.77
CA ILE A 357 -8.78 -0.55 -11.06
C ILE A 357 -9.02 0.76 -11.84
N GLY A 358 -7.93 1.35 -12.33
CA GLY A 358 -7.99 2.49 -13.25
C GLY A 358 -8.28 3.83 -12.57
N GLY A 359 -8.05 3.90 -11.25
CA GLY A 359 -8.05 5.15 -10.48
C GLY A 359 -6.88 6.07 -10.84
N THR A 360 -6.65 7.09 -10.01
CA THR A 360 -5.50 8.01 -10.12
C THR A 360 -4.62 7.97 -8.88
N ASP A 361 -4.81 6.96 -8.04
CA ASP A 361 -4.24 6.81 -6.70
C ASP A 361 -3.08 5.79 -6.66
N PHE A 362 -2.57 5.38 -7.83
CA PHE A 362 -1.45 4.45 -7.98
C PHE A 362 -1.69 3.08 -7.33
N GLN A 363 -2.94 2.71 -7.09
CA GLN A 363 -3.26 1.48 -6.37
C GLN A 363 -4.44 0.73 -6.98
N TYR A 364 -4.49 -0.56 -6.67
CA TYR A 364 -5.68 -1.38 -6.85
C TYR A 364 -5.84 -2.33 -5.67
N GLU A 365 -7.03 -2.85 -5.48
CA GLU A 365 -7.34 -3.79 -4.42
C GLU A 365 -7.52 -5.20 -4.98
N VAL A 366 -7.07 -6.20 -4.23
CA VAL A 366 -7.27 -7.62 -4.53
C VAL A 366 -7.91 -8.34 -3.35
N ARG A 367 -8.93 -9.15 -3.63
CA ARG A 367 -9.45 -10.12 -2.66
C ARG A 367 -8.56 -11.35 -2.61
N VAL A 368 -8.07 -11.67 -1.42
CA VAL A 368 -7.18 -12.79 -1.13
C VAL A 368 -7.90 -13.72 -0.14
N PRO A 369 -7.95 -15.05 -0.37
CA PRO A 369 -8.47 -16.00 0.60
C PRO A 369 -7.83 -15.81 1.97
N ARG A 370 -8.67 -15.85 3.01
CA ARG A 370 -8.28 -15.67 4.40
C ARG A 370 -8.55 -16.97 5.15
N VAL A 371 -7.51 -17.50 5.77
CA VAL A 371 -7.54 -18.72 6.57
C VAL A 371 -7.28 -18.33 8.02
N THR A 372 -8.11 -18.82 8.94
CA THR A 372 -8.01 -18.56 10.38
C THR A 372 -7.73 -19.83 11.18
N ASP A 373 -8.11 -20.99 10.64
CA ASP A 373 -7.78 -22.29 11.21
C ASP A 373 -7.06 -23.17 10.19
N ILE A 374 -5.81 -23.50 10.50
CA ILE A 374 -4.95 -24.33 9.65
C ILE A 374 -4.86 -25.79 10.11
N ARG A 375 -5.64 -26.21 11.12
CA ARG A 375 -5.58 -27.59 11.66
C ARG A 375 -6.11 -28.65 10.71
N ASP A 376 -7.03 -28.24 9.84
CA ASP A 376 -7.70 -29.09 8.87
C ASP A 376 -8.00 -28.28 7.59
N LEU A 377 -6.98 -28.18 6.74
CA LEU A 377 -7.09 -27.53 5.44
C LEU A 377 -7.33 -28.55 4.33
N LYS A 378 -8.18 -28.14 3.40
CA LYS A 378 -8.38 -28.83 2.14
C LYS A 378 -8.08 -27.89 0.99
N PHE A 379 -7.22 -28.34 0.09
CA PHE A 379 -6.90 -27.65 -1.17
C PHE A 379 -7.51 -28.41 -2.33
N VAL A 380 -8.26 -27.72 -3.20
CA VAL A 380 -8.83 -28.33 -4.40
C VAL A 380 -8.26 -27.64 -5.63
N PHE A 381 -7.69 -28.44 -6.52
CA PHE A 381 -7.04 -28.02 -7.75
C PHE A 381 -7.87 -28.44 -8.96
N ARG A 382 -8.16 -27.48 -9.85
CA ARG A 382 -9.00 -27.70 -11.02
C ARG A 382 -8.35 -27.13 -12.26
N ALA A 383 -8.37 -27.93 -13.31
CA ALA A 383 -8.00 -27.51 -14.65
C ALA A 383 -9.02 -28.07 -15.64
N ASP A 384 -8.93 -27.65 -16.89
CA ASP A 384 -9.71 -28.24 -17.97
C ASP A 384 -9.35 -29.73 -18.22
N ARG A 385 -10.07 -30.38 -19.15
CA ARG A 385 -9.92 -31.80 -19.44
C ARG A 385 -8.55 -32.19 -20.00
N SER A 386 -7.77 -31.25 -20.54
CA SER A 386 -6.46 -31.56 -21.12
C SER A 386 -5.39 -31.89 -20.06
N ALA A 387 -5.64 -31.54 -18.79
CA ALA A 387 -4.75 -31.87 -17.69
C ALA A 387 -4.70 -33.38 -17.43
N ALA A 388 -3.56 -34.00 -17.72
CA ALA A 388 -3.27 -35.39 -17.40
C ALA A 388 -2.89 -35.58 -15.93
N ASN A 389 -2.15 -34.62 -15.38
CA ASN A 389 -1.76 -34.58 -13.97
C ASN A 389 -1.75 -33.13 -13.47
N ILE A 390 -1.86 -32.95 -12.14
CA ILE A 390 -1.63 -31.68 -11.46
C ILE A 390 -0.67 -31.96 -10.31
N LEU A 391 0.42 -31.20 -10.23
CA LEU A 391 1.29 -31.16 -9.05
C LEU A 391 1.07 -29.85 -8.28
N CYS A 392 1.22 -29.85 -6.97
CA CYS A 392 0.98 -28.68 -6.13
C CYS A 392 2.19 -28.29 -5.30
N LYS A 393 2.33 -27.01 -4.95
CA LYS A 393 3.46 -26.50 -4.16
C LYS A 393 3.00 -25.38 -3.26
N LEU A 394 3.18 -25.54 -1.95
CA LEU A 394 3.01 -24.48 -0.96
C LEU A 394 4.36 -23.80 -0.68
N ASP A 395 4.39 -22.48 -0.82
CA ASP A 395 5.55 -21.61 -0.59
C ASP A 395 6.83 -22.06 -1.30
N GLY A 396 7.89 -22.28 -0.52
CA GLY A 396 9.18 -22.77 -0.96
C GLY A 396 9.14 -24.25 -1.34
N GLY A 397 8.20 -25.04 -0.84
CA GLY A 397 8.13 -26.50 -0.98
C GLY A 397 7.95 -27.15 0.38
N ILE A 398 6.75 -27.65 0.65
CA ILE A 398 6.30 -28.24 1.91
C ILE A 398 5.63 -29.58 1.58
N ASP A 399 5.82 -30.60 2.39
CA ASP A 399 5.06 -31.85 2.28
C ASP A 399 3.57 -31.58 2.53
N LEU A 400 2.76 -31.86 1.50
CA LEU A 400 1.31 -31.63 1.51
C LEU A 400 0.51 -32.93 1.57
N ASN A 401 1.09 -34.06 1.17
CA ASN A 401 0.37 -35.33 1.01
C ASN A 401 0.71 -36.34 2.11
N GLY A 402 1.73 -36.09 2.94
CA GLY A 402 2.17 -36.97 4.02
C GLY A 402 2.77 -38.28 3.54
N THR A 403 3.03 -38.40 2.23
CA THR A 403 3.61 -39.59 1.60
C THR A 403 5.05 -39.32 1.22
N ARG A 404 5.89 -40.35 1.29
CA ARG A 404 7.29 -40.27 0.88
C ARG A 404 7.52 -41.27 -0.24
N PRO A 405 7.86 -40.83 -1.46
CA PRO A 405 8.10 -41.73 -2.58
C PRO A 405 9.19 -42.76 -2.30
N ASP A 406 9.08 -43.92 -2.94
CA ASP A 406 10.07 -44.99 -2.78
C ASP A 406 11.48 -44.51 -3.12
N ARG A 407 12.44 -44.80 -2.23
CA ARG A 407 13.86 -44.37 -2.31
C ARG A 407 14.09 -42.87 -2.15
N ASN A 408 13.06 -42.07 -1.88
CA ASN A 408 13.23 -40.69 -1.48
C ASN A 408 13.76 -40.64 -0.05
N THR A 409 14.92 -40.00 0.14
CA THR A 409 15.55 -39.80 1.45
C THR A 409 15.45 -38.37 1.96
N ASP A 410 14.58 -37.53 1.38
CA ASP A 410 14.33 -36.17 1.85
C ASP A 410 13.74 -36.17 3.27
N PRO A 411 14.35 -35.46 4.24
CA PRO A 411 13.92 -35.45 5.63
C PRO A 411 12.62 -34.66 5.88
N GLY A 412 12.24 -33.77 4.96
CA GLY A 412 10.99 -33.02 4.96
C GLY A 412 9.90 -33.64 4.11
N PHE A 413 10.10 -34.88 3.63
CA PHE A 413 9.12 -35.73 2.94
C PHE A 413 8.64 -35.20 1.58
N ARG A 414 9.28 -34.16 1.05
CA ARG A 414 8.95 -33.57 -0.26
C ARG A 414 9.14 -34.59 -1.39
N ASP A 415 8.13 -34.77 -2.24
CA ASP A 415 8.15 -35.67 -3.40
C ASP A 415 9.30 -35.34 -4.36
N HIS A 416 9.54 -34.04 -4.57
CA HIS A 416 10.55 -33.53 -5.50
C HIS A 416 11.56 -32.63 -4.76
N PRO A 417 12.55 -33.23 -4.08
CA PRO A 417 13.41 -32.52 -3.16
C PRO A 417 14.53 -31.71 -3.85
N PRO A 418 15.12 -30.71 -3.15
CA PRO A 418 16.20 -29.87 -3.67
C PRO A 418 17.48 -30.65 -3.97
N ALA A 419 18.35 -30.09 -4.81
CA ALA A 419 19.54 -30.72 -5.39
C ALA A 419 19.31 -32.01 -6.22
N LEU A 420 18.09 -32.57 -6.22
CA LEU A 420 17.75 -33.79 -6.98
C LEU A 420 16.70 -33.53 -8.05
N SER A 421 15.94 -32.44 -7.91
CA SER A 421 14.85 -32.07 -8.82
C SER A 421 15.16 -30.79 -9.58
N SER A 422 14.89 -30.78 -10.88
CA SER A 422 14.91 -29.55 -11.70
C SER A 422 13.78 -28.59 -11.29
N ASP A 423 13.88 -27.32 -11.67
CA ASP A 423 12.85 -26.28 -11.51
C ASP A 423 11.43 -26.67 -12.04
N ASN A 424 11.36 -27.60 -13.00
CA ASN A 424 10.11 -28.20 -13.48
C ASN A 424 9.33 -28.98 -12.40
N PHE A 425 9.98 -29.43 -11.34
CA PHE A 425 9.37 -30.26 -10.30
C PHE A 425 9.75 -29.85 -8.88
N LEU A 426 10.80 -29.04 -8.70
CA LEU A 426 11.37 -28.70 -7.39
C LEU A 426 10.33 -28.18 -6.37
N GLY A 427 10.16 -28.93 -5.29
CA GLY A 427 9.27 -28.65 -4.16
C GLY A 427 7.79 -28.80 -4.49
N TYR A 428 7.45 -29.47 -5.59
CA TYR A 428 6.07 -29.84 -5.90
C TYR A 428 5.75 -31.23 -5.35
N GLU A 429 4.54 -31.38 -4.84
CA GLU A 429 3.95 -32.59 -4.27
C GLU A 429 2.82 -33.11 -5.16
N GLN A 430 2.60 -34.42 -5.14
CA GLN A 430 1.52 -35.09 -5.85
C GLN A 430 0.24 -35.08 -4.99
N PRO A 431 -0.80 -34.32 -5.36
CA PRO A 431 -2.12 -34.42 -4.74
C PRO A 431 -2.87 -35.68 -5.19
N ASP A 432 -3.95 -36.00 -4.47
CA ASP A 432 -4.85 -37.09 -4.80
C ASP A 432 -5.68 -36.78 -6.04
N PHE A 433 -5.75 -37.73 -6.97
CA PHE A 433 -6.64 -37.63 -8.12
C PHE A 433 -8.10 -37.87 -7.71
N VAL A 434 -8.96 -36.86 -7.88
CA VAL A 434 -10.40 -36.98 -7.57
C VAL A 434 -11.16 -37.51 -8.77
N GLY A 435 -10.90 -36.94 -9.95
CA GLY A 435 -11.61 -37.32 -11.17
C GLY A 435 -11.30 -36.46 -12.37
N ARG A 436 -11.68 -36.98 -13.55
CA ARG A 436 -11.66 -36.24 -14.81
C ARG A 436 -12.95 -36.49 -15.56
N MET A 437 -13.70 -35.41 -15.75
CA MET A 437 -15.09 -35.45 -16.16
C MET A 437 -15.26 -34.75 -17.51
N GLY A 438 -16.16 -35.30 -18.33
CA GLY A 438 -16.58 -34.69 -19.59
C GLY A 438 -17.44 -33.45 -19.36
N PRO A 439 -17.81 -32.72 -20.44
CA PRO A 439 -18.70 -31.57 -20.34
C PRO A 439 -20.05 -31.92 -19.70
N GLU A 440 -20.50 -31.08 -18.76
CA GLU A 440 -21.83 -31.19 -18.17
C GLU A 440 -22.85 -30.44 -19.03
N LYS A 441 -23.91 -31.14 -19.46
CA LYS A 441 -25.03 -30.54 -20.17
C LYS A 441 -26.13 -30.21 -19.18
N PHE A 442 -26.62 -28.96 -19.21
CA PHE A 442 -27.70 -28.51 -18.35
C PHE A 442 -29.07 -28.59 -19.00
N ALA A 443 -30.08 -28.87 -18.17
CA ALA A 443 -31.46 -29.05 -18.57
C ALA A 443 -32.08 -27.78 -19.14
N ALA A 444 -32.96 -27.95 -20.13
CA ALA A 444 -33.83 -26.89 -20.65
C ALA A 444 -35.17 -27.48 -21.10
N LYS A 445 -36.25 -26.68 -21.08
CA LYS A 445 -37.55 -27.09 -21.64
C LYS A 445 -37.51 -27.21 -23.15
N ASP A 446 -36.78 -26.31 -23.80
CA ASP A 446 -36.42 -26.44 -25.22
C ASP A 446 -34.96 -26.89 -25.29
N THR A 447 -34.74 -28.11 -25.75
CA THR A 447 -33.40 -28.71 -25.75
C THR A 447 -32.41 -27.97 -26.65
N SER A 448 -32.87 -27.11 -27.57
CA SER A 448 -31.97 -26.23 -28.33
C SER A 448 -31.25 -25.20 -27.46
N ARG A 449 -31.77 -24.92 -26.25
CA ARG A 449 -31.18 -23.98 -25.28
C ARG A 449 -30.34 -24.64 -24.19
N CYS A 450 -30.09 -25.95 -24.24
CA CYS A 450 -29.23 -26.59 -23.25
C CYS A 450 -27.85 -25.91 -23.21
N ALA A 451 -27.38 -25.59 -22.01
CA ALA A 451 -26.11 -24.91 -21.77
C ALA A 451 -25.02 -25.88 -21.29
N LEU A 452 -23.76 -25.43 -21.30
CA LEU A 452 -22.60 -26.14 -20.76
C LEU A 452 -22.12 -25.56 -19.41
N SER A 453 -22.88 -24.64 -18.83
CA SER A 453 -22.61 -24.06 -17.50
C SER A 453 -23.92 -23.71 -16.80
N ALA A 454 -23.98 -23.90 -15.48
CA ALA A 454 -25.17 -23.61 -14.68
C ALA A 454 -25.53 -22.10 -14.69
N ALA A 455 -24.53 -21.22 -14.78
CA ALA A 455 -24.73 -19.78 -14.90
C ALA A 455 -25.53 -19.37 -16.16
N ARG A 456 -25.44 -20.17 -17.23
CA ARG A 456 -26.16 -19.95 -18.50
C ARG A 456 -27.35 -20.91 -18.68
N ALA A 457 -27.57 -21.80 -17.73
CA ALA A 457 -28.61 -22.82 -17.80
C ALA A 457 -29.99 -22.23 -17.56
N GLU A 458 -31.00 -22.89 -18.11
CA GLU A 458 -32.38 -22.64 -17.75
C GLU A 458 -32.58 -22.98 -16.26
N SER A 459 -33.37 -22.17 -15.55
CA SER A 459 -33.67 -22.40 -14.14
C SER A 459 -35.14 -22.19 -13.86
N TRP A 460 -35.63 -22.91 -12.86
CA TRP A 460 -37.03 -22.87 -12.43
C TRP A 460 -37.09 -22.43 -10.97
N MET A 461 -37.98 -21.48 -10.70
CA MET A 461 -38.26 -20.98 -9.37
C MET A 461 -39.70 -21.33 -9.00
N VAL A 462 -39.88 -21.92 -7.83
CA VAL A 462 -41.18 -22.37 -7.33
C VAL A 462 -41.30 -22.10 -5.85
N ARG A 463 -42.47 -21.60 -5.42
CA ARG A 463 -42.83 -21.56 -4.01
C ARG A 463 -43.37 -22.93 -3.64
N ILE A 464 -42.73 -23.61 -2.71
CA ILE A 464 -43.12 -24.97 -2.30
C ILE A 464 -44.60 -24.97 -1.90
N GLY A 465 -45.37 -25.87 -2.51
CA GLY A 465 -46.82 -26.01 -2.35
C GLY A 465 -47.68 -25.13 -3.26
N SER A 466 -47.12 -24.26 -4.11
CA SER A 466 -47.92 -23.45 -5.05
C SER A 466 -48.32 -24.21 -6.31
N GLY A 467 -47.44 -25.08 -6.82
CA GLY A 467 -47.59 -25.70 -8.14
C GLY A 467 -47.40 -24.73 -9.33
N GLU A 468 -46.97 -23.49 -9.06
CA GLU A 468 -46.72 -22.43 -10.05
C GLU A 468 -45.22 -22.17 -10.20
N PHE A 469 -44.72 -22.14 -11.43
CA PHE A 469 -43.30 -22.00 -11.74
C PHE A 469 -43.00 -20.70 -12.48
N LEU A 470 -41.94 -20.03 -12.06
CA LEU A 470 -41.28 -18.98 -12.83
C LEU A 470 -40.05 -19.57 -13.51
N ARG A 471 -39.94 -19.41 -14.83
CA ARG A 471 -38.83 -19.92 -15.63
C ARG A 471 -37.93 -18.77 -16.07
N GLY A 472 -36.64 -18.91 -15.84
CA GLY A 472 -35.61 -18.08 -16.48
C GLY A 472 -35.02 -18.84 -17.65
N ASP A 473 -35.27 -18.39 -18.88
CA ASP A 473 -34.77 -19.05 -20.09
C ASP A 473 -33.23 -19.07 -20.12
N GLY A 474 -32.66 -20.22 -20.48
CA GLY A 474 -31.21 -20.38 -20.62
C GLY A 474 -30.66 -19.67 -21.85
N LEU A 475 -29.34 -19.39 -21.83
CA LEU A 475 -28.60 -18.75 -22.93
C LEU A 475 -27.70 -19.74 -23.69
N GLY A 476 -28.00 -21.03 -23.58
CA GLY A 476 -27.30 -22.10 -24.30
C GLY A 476 -27.73 -22.21 -25.77
N VAL A 477 -26.93 -22.91 -26.56
CA VAL A 477 -27.20 -23.23 -27.99
C VAL A 477 -27.04 -24.72 -28.29
N ASN A 478 -27.09 -25.56 -27.26
CA ASN A 478 -26.96 -27.01 -27.32
C ASN A 478 -25.70 -27.53 -28.05
N THR A 479 -24.55 -26.87 -27.86
CA THR A 479 -23.26 -27.36 -28.35
C THR A 479 -22.98 -28.77 -27.82
N SER A 480 -22.41 -29.64 -28.65
CA SER A 480 -22.19 -31.05 -28.31
C SER A 480 -20.75 -31.50 -28.54
N PRO A 481 -19.77 -30.99 -27.75
CA PRO A 481 -18.43 -31.59 -27.70
C PRO A 481 -18.45 -33.09 -27.36
N PRO A 482 -17.33 -33.82 -27.51
CA PRO A 482 -17.27 -35.25 -27.18
C PRO A 482 -17.58 -35.54 -25.69
N ASP A 483 -18.01 -36.78 -25.40
CA ASP A 483 -18.17 -37.32 -24.04
C ASP A 483 -19.20 -36.60 -23.14
N MET A 484 -20.34 -36.22 -23.70
CA MET A 484 -21.43 -35.57 -22.98
C MET A 484 -22.80 -36.08 -23.44
N ALA A 485 -23.87 -35.70 -22.73
CA ALA A 485 -25.23 -35.96 -23.17
C ALA A 485 -25.57 -35.07 -24.38
N GLN A 486 -26.34 -35.56 -25.34
CA GLN A 486 -26.77 -34.79 -26.52
C GLN A 486 -27.77 -33.69 -26.16
N PHE A 487 -28.65 -33.96 -25.20
CA PHE A 487 -29.59 -33.00 -24.62
C PHE A 487 -29.92 -33.41 -23.19
N VAL A 488 -30.42 -32.44 -22.41
CA VAL A 488 -31.07 -32.68 -21.13
C VAL A 488 -32.38 -31.90 -21.12
N TYR A 489 -33.50 -32.60 -21.01
CA TYR A 489 -34.84 -32.05 -21.05
C TYR A 489 -35.47 -32.05 -19.67
N HIS A 490 -36.04 -30.90 -19.30
CA HIS A 490 -36.90 -30.78 -18.12
C HIS A 490 -38.05 -29.80 -18.38
N ASP A 491 -39.25 -30.20 -17.99
CA ASP A 491 -40.41 -29.33 -17.92
C ASP A 491 -41.21 -29.70 -16.65
N PRO A 492 -41.20 -28.87 -15.60
CA PRO A 492 -41.79 -29.23 -14.31
C PRO A 492 -43.29 -29.53 -14.39
N GLU A 493 -43.97 -29.00 -15.42
CA GLU A 493 -45.40 -29.19 -15.64
C GLU A 493 -45.73 -30.44 -16.47
N ALA A 494 -44.74 -31.00 -17.18
CA ALA A 494 -44.93 -32.16 -18.04
C ALA A 494 -45.12 -33.44 -17.21
N ARG A 495 -45.93 -34.38 -17.74
CA ARG A 495 -46.15 -35.70 -17.12
C ARG A 495 -44.96 -36.62 -17.34
N LEU A 496 -44.70 -37.49 -16.37
CA LEU A 496 -43.75 -38.59 -16.51
C LEU A 496 -44.34 -39.71 -17.38
N PRO A 497 -43.50 -40.45 -18.14
CA PRO A 497 -43.91 -41.70 -18.76
C PRO A 497 -44.31 -42.73 -17.69
N GLU A 498 -45.38 -43.50 -17.93
CA GLU A 498 -45.91 -44.46 -16.96
C GLU A 498 -44.88 -45.50 -16.48
N SER A 499 -43.91 -45.86 -17.34
CA SER A 499 -42.82 -46.79 -17.01
C SER A 499 -41.73 -46.19 -16.11
N ILE A 500 -41.69 -44.87 -15.95
CA ILE A 500 -40.75 -44.15 -15.06
C ILE A 500 -41.42 -43.84 -13.73
N GLY A 501 -42.68 -43.42 -13.76
CA GLY A 501 -43.45 -43.14 -12.55
C GLY A 501 -44.78 -42.46 -12.83
N SER A 502 -45.60 -42.31 -11.79
CA SER A 502 -46.82 -41.50 -11.83
C SER A 502 -46.50 -40.07 -11.41
N GLY A 503 -47.03 -39.06 -12.12
CA GLY A 503 -46.93 -37.65 -11.70
C GLY A 503 -46.36 -36.73 -12.78
N ARG A 504 -45.80 -35.61 -12.34
CA ARG A 504 -45.11 -34.62 -13.17
C ARG A 504 -43.60 -34.72 -12.96
N GLN A 505 -42.81 -34.09 -13.83
CA GLN A 505 -41.35 -34.07 -13.69
C GLN A 505 -40.85 -33.29 -12.47
N TYR A 506 -41.70 -32.42 -11.89
CA TYR A 506 -41.54 -31.91 -10.54
C TYR A 506 -42.70 -32.43 -9.68
N GLU A 507 -42.40 -33.06 -8.55
CA GLU A 507 -43.43 -33.59 -7.65
C GLU A 507 -43.05 -33.42 -6.17
N GLU A 508 -43.95 -32.84 -5.39
CA GLU A 508 -43.76 -32.66 -3.94
C GLU A 508 -44.38 -33.84 -3.18
N LYS A 509 -43.54 -34.73 -2.65
CA LYS A 509 -43.95 -35.89 -1.84
C LYS A 509 -43.58 -35.73 -0.37
N PHE A 510 -44.24 -36.47 0.52
CA PHE A 510 -43.93 -36.41 1.95
C PHE A 510 -42.44 -36.69 2.24
N SER A 511 -41.82 -37.54 1.42
CA SER A 511 -40.39 -37.90 1.47
C SER A 511 -39.42 -36.85 0.90
N GLY A 512 -39.91 -35.78 0.24
CA GLY A 512 -39.07 -34.76 -0.38
C GLY A 512 -39.64 -34.21 -1.69
N ILE A 513 -38.89 -33.33 -2.34
CA ILE A 513 -39.22 -32.80 -3.68
C ILE A 513 -38.47 -33.63 -4.71
N GLU A 514 -39.19 -34.34 -5.57
CA GLU A 514 -38.60 -35.13 -6.65
C GLU A 514 -38.55 -34.32 -7.94
N ILE A 515 -37.38 -34.30 -8.58
CA ILE A 515 -37.15 -33.61 -9.85
C ILE A 515 -36.54 -34.59 -10.84
N TYR A 516 -37.15 -34.66 -12.03
CA TYR A 516 -36.77 -35.60 -13.09
C TYR A 516 -36.25 -34.88 -14.33
N VAL A 517 -35.24 -35.46 -14.98
CA VAL A 517 -34.77 -35.01 -16.30
C VAL A 517 -34.67 -36.18 -17.27
N LYS A 518 -34.85 -35.90 -18.55
CA LYS A 518 -34.69 -36.85 -19.65
C LYS A 518 -33.48 -36.49 -20.50
N THR A 519 -32.70 -37.48 -20.89
CA THR A 519 -31.55 -37.33 -21.79
C THR A 519 -31.70 -38.21 -23.03
N ASN A 520 -30.72 -38.19 -23.94
CA ASN A 520 -30.60 -39.26 -24.94
C ASN A 520 -30.36 -40.64 -24.27
N SER A 521 -30.56 -41.71 -25.05
CA SER A 521 -30.31 -43.09 -24.63
C SER A 521 -28.80 -43.42 -24.57
N ALA A 522 -28.45 -44.55 -23.94
CA ALA A 522 -27.10 -45.12 -23.89
C ALA A 522 -26.05 -44.30 -23.09
N LEU A 523 -26.41 -43.86 -21.89
CA LEU A 523 -25.54 -43.07 -21.00
C LEU A 523 -24.83 -43.89 -19.90
N GLY A 524 -24.25 -45.04 -20.25
CA GLY A 524 -23.41 -45.80 -19.31
C GLY A 524 -22.19 -44.97 -18.86
N GLY A 525 -21.93 -44.91 -17.56
CA GLY A 525 -20.81 -44.14 -16.98
C GLY A 525 -21.05 -42.63 -16.87
N TYR A 526 -22.31 -42.19 -16.98
CA TYR A 526 -22.72 -40.81 -16.73
C TYR A 526 -23.25 -40.63 -15.30
N ARG A 527 -23.20 -39.39 -14.81
CA ARG A 527 -23.80 -38.96 -13.54
C ARG A 527 -24.64 -37.71 -13.78
N GLY A 528 -25.58 -37.44 -12.89
CA GLY A 528 -26.37 -36.22 -12.89
C GLY A 528 -26.37 -35.55 -11.53
N ALA A 529 -26.60 -34.24 -11.52
CA ALA A 529 -26.74 -33.44 -10.31
C ALA A 529 -27.86 -32.40 -10.46
N LEU A 530 -28.54 -32.16 -9.34
CA LEU A 530 -29.49 -31.08 -9.14
C LEU A 530 -28.80 -29.99 -8.31
N TYR A 531 -28.84 -28.76 -8.78
CA TYR A 531 -28.31 -27.58 -8.10
C TYR A 531 -29.48 -26.70 -7.71
N TYR A 532 -29.53 -26.25 -6.45
CA TYR A 532 -30.61 -25.39 -5.99
C TYR A 532 -30.17 -24.37 -4.96
N THR A 533 -30.93 -23.29 -4.88
CA THR A 533 -30.77 -22.20 -3.90
C THR A 533 -32.11 -21.93 -3.22
N VAL A 534 -32.03 -21.43 -1.98
CA VAL A 534 -33.21 -21.05 -1.18
C VAL A 534 -33.35 -19.52 -1.04
N ASP A 535 -32.31 -18.78 -1.41
CA ASP A 535 -32.25 -17.31 -1.41
C ASP A 535 -32.71 -16.70 -2.75
N ARG A 536 -33.15 -17.53 -3.70
CA ARG A 536 -33.60 -17.19 -5.07
C ARG A 536 -32.48 -16.82 -6.05
N SER A 537 -31.21 -16.82 -5.61
CA SER A 537 -30.07 -16.60 -6.50
C SER A 537 -29.97 -17.71 -7.55
N GLN A 538 -29.38 -17.42 -8.72
CA GLN A 538 -29.17 -18.46 -9.75
C GLN A 538 -28.27 -19.56 -9.17
N PRO A 539 -28.67 -20.84 -9.20
CA PRO A 539 -27.78 -21.94 -8.80
C PRO A 539 -26.53 -21.97 -9.68
N ARG A 540 -25.36 -22.06 -9.05
CA ARG A 540 -24.06 -22.06 -9.72
C ARG A 540 -23.22 -23.24 -9.26
N GLY A 541 -22.72 -24.00 -10.21
CA GLY A 541 -21.92 -25.18 -9.94
C GLY A 541 -21.64 -25.98 -11.20
N ALA A 542 -20.83 -27.01 -11.03
CA ALA A 542 -20.61 -28.02 -12.03
C ALA A 542 -20.16 -29.34 -11.40
N ILE A 543 -20.47 -30.43 -12.08
CA ILE A 543 -20.03 -31.79 -11.81
C ILE A 543 -20.34 -32.20 -10.36
N GLY A 544 -21.56 -31.88 -9.91
CA GLY A 544 -22.07 -32.19 -8.59
C GLY A 544 -21.56 -31.30 -7.45
N SER A 545 -20.78 -30.26 -7.74
CA SER A 545 -20.22 -29.34 -6.74
C SER A 545 -20.74 -27.91 -6.93
N GLY A 546 -21.08 -27.24 -5.83
CA GLY A 546 -21.46 -25.82 -5.82
C GLY A 546 -20.23 -24.93 -5.99
N ALA A 547 -20.31 -23.94 -6.89
CA ALA A 547 -19.22 -22.99 -7.10
C ALA A 547 -19.29 -21.79 -6.13
N VAL A 548 -20.42 -21.63 -5.44
CA VAL A 548 -20.68 -20.59 -4.44
C VAL A 548 -21.49 -21.19 -3.29
N ASP A 549 -21.34 -20.65 -2.08
CA ASP A 549 -21.88 -21.25 -0.85
C ASP A 549 -23.42 -21.24 -0.82
N ALA A 550 -24.06 -20.32 -1.55
CA ALA A 550 -25.52 -20.28 -1.69
C ALA A 550 -26.11 -21.48 -2.46
N THR A 551 -25.29 -22.22 -3.24
CA THR A 551 -25.75 -23.33 -4.08
C THR A 551 -25.55 -24.67 -3.39
N SER A 552 -26.67 -25.32 -3.06
CA SER A 552 -26.69 -26.72 -2.63
C SER A 552 -26.74 -27.67 -3.82
N THR A 553 -26.14 -28.86 -3.68
CA THR A 553 -26.12 -29.89 -4.73
C THR A 553 -26.67 -31.22 -4.23
N ILE A 554 -27.36 -31.94 -5.12
CA ILE A 554 -27.91 -33.27 -4.86
C ILE A 554 -27.56 -34.19 -6.03
N PRO A 555 -26.98 -35.38 -5.79
CA PRO A 555 -26.76 -36.36 -6.84
C PRO A 555 -28.08 -36.89 -7.39
N MET A 556 -28.15 -37.10 -8.70
CA MET A 556 -29.29 -37.71 -9.38
C MET A 556 -29.01 -39.18 -9.67
N SER A 557 -30.04 -40.01 -9.51
CA SER A 557 -30.00 -41.44 -9.82
C SER A 557 -30.70 -41.73 -11.14
N TRP A 558 -30.15 -42.64 -11.95
CA TRP A 558 -30.87 -43.19 -13.10
C TRP A 558 -32.09 -43.99 -12.62
N VAL A 559 -33.24 -43.81 -13.27
CA VAL A 559 -34.52 -44.43 -12.86
C VAL A 559 -35.18 -45.28 -13.95
N GLY A 560 -34.65 -45.28 -15.17
CA GLY A 560 -35.17 -46.10 -16.27
C GLY A 560 -35.05 -45.42 -17.63
N ASP A 561 -35.30 -46.19 -18.69
CA ASP A 561 -35.37 -45.68 -20.06
C ASP A 561 -36.82 -45.66 -20.55
N ALA A 562 -37.24 -44.55 -21.15
CA ALA A 562 -38.58 -44.39 -21.70
C ALA A 562 -38.60 -43.34 -22.81
N GLU A 563 -39.51 -43.52 -23.78
CA GLU A 563 -39.71 -42.59 -24.90
C GLU A 563 -38.40 -42.21 -25.63
N GLY A 564 -37.53 -43.19 -25.86
CA GLY A 564 -36.26 -43.01 -26.57
C GLY A 564 -35.15 -42.28 -25.79
N GLY A 565 -35.31 -42.08 -24.49
CA GLY A 565 -34.32 -41.42 -23.63
C GLY A 565 -34.12 -42.07 -22.27
N SER A 566 -33.04 -41.70 -21.59
CA SER A 566 -32.74 -42.14 -20.22
C SER A 566 -33.27 -41.11 -19.21
N TRP A 567 -33.88 -41.56 -18.11
CA TRP A 567 -34.45 -40.68 -17.09
C TRP A 567 -33.64 -40.71 -15.80
N TRP A 568 -33.47 -39.53 -15.21
CA TRP A 568 -32.71 -39.32 -13.97
C TRP A 568 -33.58 -38.59 -12.95
N ARG A 569 -33.39 -38.90 -11.66
CA ARG A 569 -34.17 -38.33 -10.55
C ARG A 569 -33.25 -37.81 -9.44
N GLY A 570 -33.46 -36.56 -9.02
CA GLY A 570 -32.91 -35.98 -7.80
C GLY A 570 -34.00 -35.75 -6.75
N VAL A 571 -33.65 -35.82 -5.45
CA VAL A 571 -34.60 -35.67 -4.34
C VAL A 571 -34.08 -34.67 -3.32
N ILE A 572 -34.81 -33.58 -3.08
CA ILE A 572 -34.53 -32.64 -1.98
C ILE A 572 -35.22 -33.16 -0.71
N GLU A 573 -34.43 -33.71 0.22
CA GLU A 573 -34.94 -34.49 1.38
C GLU A 573 -35.58 -33.63 2.50
N ARG A 574 -35.32 -32.32 2.56
CA ARG A 574 -35.87 -31.42 3.60
C ARG A 574 -36.87 -30.42 3.03
N ARG A 575 -38.16 -30.58 3.37
CA ARG A 575 -39.20 -29.56 3.15
C ARG A 575 -39.03 -28.41 4.16
N ARG A 576 -38.33 -27.33 3.79
CA ARG A 576 -38.56 -26.02 4.43
C ARG A 576 -39.61 -25.29 3.59
N GLY A 577 -40.59 -24.62 4.21
CA GLY A 577 -41.48 -23.72 3.48
C GLY A 577 -40.65 -22.58 2.86
N GLY A 578 -41.00 -22.12 1.66
CA GLY A 578 -40.25 -21.05 0.99
C GLY A 578 -40.23 -21.19 -0.52
N THR A 579 -39.36 -20.42 -1.15
CA THR A 579 -39.12 -20.46 -2.60
C THR A 579 -37.78 -21.13 -2.85
N ILE A 580 -37.74 -22.07 -3.78
CA ILE A 580 -36.49 -22.65 -4.29
C ILE A 580 -36.28 -22.20 -5.73
N ARG A 581 -35.02 -22.03 -6.12
CA ARG A 581 -34.62 -21.94 -7.53
C ARG A 581 -33.67 -23.09 -7.84
N TYR A 582 -33.86 -23.78 -8.96
CA TYR A 582 -33.07 -24.97 -9.28
C TYR A 582 -32.74 -25.12 -10.77
N THR A 583 -31.69 -25.91 -11.05
CA THR A 583 -31.28 -26.38 -12.38
C THR A 583 -30.63 -27.77 -12.26
N MET A 584 -30.46 -28.49 -13.37
CA MET A 584 -29.92 -29.86 -13.36
C MET A 584 -28.92 -30.05 -14.49
N GLY A 585 -27.89 -30.85 -14.24
CA GLY A 585 -26.86 -31.20 -15.22
C GLY A 585 -26.57 -32.69 -15.26
N VAL A 586 -26.09 -33.16 -16.42
CA VAL A 586 -25.64 -34.55 -16.64
C VAL A 586 -24.29 -34.53 -17.37
N TRP A 587 -23.32 -35.31 -16.90
CA TRP A 587 -21.96 -35.39 -17.44
C TRP A 587 -21.45 -36.84 -17.48
N LYS A 588 -20.40 -37.10 -18.25
CA LYS A 588 -19.68 -38.38 -18.23
C LYS A 588 -18.58 -38.35 -17.17
N ASP A 589 -18.59 -39.32 -16.27
CA ASP A 589 -17.84 -39.25 -15.02
C ASP A 589 -16.34 -39.59 -15.15
N ALA A 590 -16.00 -40.47 -16.09
CA ALA A 590 -14.62 -40.90 -16.29
C ALA A 590 -14.24 -40.76 -17.78
N VAL A 591 -13.35 -39.81 -18.06
CA VAL A 591 -12.83 -39.57 -19.41
C VAL A 591 -11.31 -39.45 -19.42
N SER A 592 -10.71 -39.79 -20.56
CA SER A 592 -9.27 -39.58 -20.78
C SER A 592 -8.94 -38.09 -20.97
N PRO A 593 -7.69 -37.67 -20.70
CA PRO A 593 -7.20 -36.35 -21.07
C PRO A 593 -7.45 -36.07 -22.56
N LEU A 594 -7.86 -34.85 -22.88
CA LEU A 594 -8.07 -34.43 -24.27
C LEU A 594 -6.90 -33.56 -24.73
N PHE A 595 -5.97 -34.16 -25.48
CA PHE A 595 -4.81 -33.45 -26.01
C PHE A 595 -5.24 -32.44 -27.09
N PRO A 596 -4.69 -31.21 -27.12
CA PRO A 596 -5.05 -30.15 -28.06
C PRO A 596 -4.46 -30.37 -29.46
N SER A 597 -4.86 -31.45 -30.14
CA SER A 597 -4.34 -31.81 -31.47
C SER A 597 -4.91 -30.99 -32.63
N GLY A 598 -6.00 -30.25 -32.40
CA GLY A 598 -6.71 -29.51 -33.44
C GLY A 598 -7.76 -28.57 -32.86
N GLU A 599 -8.45 -27.86 -33.76
CA GLU A 599 -9.47 -26.85 -33.41
C GLU A 599 -10.60 -27.43 -32.55
N LEU A 600 -11.10 -28.60 -32.92
CA LEU A 600 -12.18 -29.28 -32.20
C LEU A 600 -11.76 -29.66 -30.78
N GLU A 601 -10.56 -30.23 -30.62
CA GLU A 601 -10.06 -30.66 -29.31
C GLU A 601 -9.80 -29.46 -28.40
N VAL A 602 -9.20 -28.38 -28.93
CA VAL A 602 -8.95 -27.13 -28.21
C VAL A 602 -10.25 -26.49 -27.70
N GLY A 603 -11.29 -26.45 -28.53
CA GLY A 603 -12.60 -25.95 -28.10
C GLY A 603 -13.24 -26.84 -27.04
N ALA A 604 -13.19 -28.16 -27.24
CA ALA A 604 -13.86 -29.12 -26.37
C ALA A 604 -13.19 -29.29 -25.00
N LYS A 605 -11.84 -29.25 -24.92
CA LYS A 605 -11.09 -29.52 -23.66
C LYS A 605 -11.53 -28.61 -22.52
N ARG A 606 -11.87 -27.35 -22.82
CA ARG A 606 -12.22 -26.31 -21.84
C ARG A 606 -13.54 -26.56 -21.11
N HIS A 607 -14.43 -27.39 -21.68
CA HIS A 607 -15.75 -27.65 -21.09
C HIS A 607 -15.77 -28.88 -20.16
N GLY A 608 -14.75 -29.74 -20.20
CA GLY A 608 -14.55 -30.76 -19.18
C GLY A 608 -13.66 -30.24 -18.04
N MET A 609 -13.52 -31.03 -16.98
CA MET A 609 -12.79 -30.64 -15.77
C MET A 609 -11.97 -31.81 -15.22
N THR A 610 -10.73 -31.52 -14.83
CA THR A 610 -9.84 -32.41 -14.09
C THR A 610 -9.70 -31.87 -12.68
N VAL A 611 -9.85 -32.73 -11.66
CA VAL A 611 -9.81 -32.32 -10.26
C VAL A 611 -8.81 -33.19 -9.48
N PHE A 612 -7.95 -32.50 -8.73
CA PHE A 612 -7.06 -33.08 -7.72
C PHE A 612 -7.30 -32.38 -6.39
N GLN A 613 -6.96 -33.03 -5.28
CA GLN A 613 -7.08 -32.42 -3.96
C GLN A 613 -5.97 -32.83 -2.98
N ILE A 614 -5.77 -31.99 -1.97
CA ILE A 614 -5.18 -32.36 -0.69
C ILE A 614 -6.28 -32.20 0.35
N ASP A 615 -6.48 -33.19 1.21
CA ASP A 615 -7.55 -33.22 2.21
C ASP A 615 -6.95 -33.59 3.57
N GLY A 616 -7.30 -32.86 4.63
CA GLY A 616 -6.75 -33.10 5.97
C GLY A 616 -5.34 -32.55 6.22
N PHE A 617 -4.90 -31.52 5.48
CA PHE A 617 -3.59 -30.90 5.72
C PHE A 617 -3.59 -30.12 7.04
N ASN A 618 -2.73 -30.52 7.97
CA ASN A 618 -2.55 -29.85 9.26
C ASN A 618 -1.35 -28.89 9.20
N GLY A 619 -1.64 -27.62 8.92
CA GLY A 619 -0.66 -26.55 8.88
C GLY A 619 -0.09 -26.17 10.24
N GLU A 620 -0.69 -26.52 11.39
CA GLU A 620 -0.11 -26.25 12.72
C GLU A 620 1.02 -27.24 13.06
N GLN A 621 0.93 -28.47 12.55
CA GLN A 621 1.84 -29.57 12.91
C GLN A 621 2.87 -29.89 11.82
N VAL A 622 2.69 -29.34 10.61
CA VAL A 622 3.61 -29.58 9.50
C VAL A 622 5.02 -29.17 9.87
N ARG A 623 6.00 -30.02 9.53
CA ARG A 623 7.42 -29.74 9.68
C ARG A 623 8.01 -29.49 8.31
N PHE A 624 8.67 -28.35 8.13
CA PHE A 624 9.16 -27.98 6.81
C PHE A 624 10.43 -27.14 6.86
N PHE A 625 11.13 -27.10 5.74
CA PHE A 625 12.22 -26.17 5.51
C PHE A 625 11.64 -24.84 5.00
N PRO A 626 11.97 -23.69 5.60
CA PRO A 626 11.49 -22.38 5.13
C PRO A 626 11.88 -22.07 3.67
N HIS A 627 12.90 -22.77 3.17
CA HIS A 627 13.45 -22.61 1.84
C HIS A 627 13.54 -23.95 1.12
N ASN A 628 13.78 -23.86 -0.19
CA ASN A 628 13.93 -24.99 -1.08
C ASN A 628 15.33 -25.63 -0.94
N ASP A 629 15.67 -26.05 0.27
CA ASP A 629 16.98 -26.61 0.64
C ASP A 629 16.84 -27.65 1.77
N TYR A 630 17.96 -28.06 2.37
CA TYR A 630 18.04 -29.00 3.48
C TYR A 630 18.59 -28.34 4.74
N ALA A 631 18.35 -27.04 4.95
CA ALA A 631 18.95 -26.21 6.01
C ALA A 631 19.50 -27.00 7.21
N LYS A 632 20.81 -26.94 7.43
CA LYS A 632 21.49 -27.71 8.48
C LYS A 632 22.05 -26.81 9.57
N THR A 633 22.15 -27.35 10.78
CA THR A 633 22.93 -26.76 11.87
C THR A 633 24.38 -26.52 11.42
N PRO A 634 25.09 -25.52 11.99
CA PRO A 634 26.49 -25.26 11.64
C PRO A 634 27.43 -26.48 11.80
N ASP A 635 27.12 -27.40 12.72
CA ASP A 635 27.84 -28.66 12.94
C ASP A 635 27.49 -29.78 11.95
N GLN A 636 26.55 -29.54 11.03
CA GLN A 636 26.07 -30.45 9.98
C GLN A 636 25.38 -31.72 10.48
N HIS A 637 25.04 -31.82 11.78
CA HIS A 637 24.47 -33.02 12.37
C HIS A 637 22.93 -33.05 12.37
N SER A 638 22.26 -31.90 12.36
CA SER A 638 20.80 -31.80 12.45
C SER A 638 20.21 -30.89 11.36
N PHE A 639 18.92 -31.08 11.08
CA PHE A 639 18.14 -30.25 10.16
C PHE A 639 17.38 -29.15 10.90
N GLU A 640 17.44 -27.93 10.39
CA GLU A 640 16.75 -26.75 10.88
C GLU A 640 15.39 -26.61 10.17
N MET A 641 14.40 -27.34 10.66
CA MET A 641 13.01 -27.27 10.17
C MET A 641 12.14 -26.46 11.13
N LYS A 642 11.21 -25.69 10.57
CA LYS A 642 10.12 -25.05 11.32
C LYS A 642 8.98 -26.03 11.56
N VAL A 643 8.17 -25.74 12.58
CA VAL A 643 6.92 -26.45 12.88
C VAL A 643 5.79 -25.43 12.85
N GLY A 644 4.75 -25.72 12.08
CA GLY A 644 3.60 -24.83 11.93
C GLY A 644 3.85 -23.71 10.90
N LEU A 645 2.85 -23.40 10.09
CA LEU A 645 2.92 -22.24 9.19
C LEU A 645 3.01 -20.94 10.01
N ASP A 646 3.84 -20.01 9.54
CA ASP A 646 3.94 -18.66 10.11
C ASP A 646 2.70 -17.85 9.72
N GLU A 647 2.24 -16.92 10.57
CA GLU A 647 1.20 -15.97 10.16
C GLU A 647 1.69 -15.12 8.97
N GLY A 648 0.78 -14.80 8.04
CA GLY A 648 1.08 -13.94 6.89
C GLY A 648 0.66 -14.52 5.55
N PHE A 649 1.29 -13.99 4.49
CA PHE A 649 0.98 -14.41 3.12
C PHE A 649 1.71 -15.70 2.75
N HIS A 650 0.92 -16.68 2.31
CA HIS A 650 1.39 -17.92 1.71
C HIS A 650 0.97 -17.99 0.24
N ILE A 651 1.67 -18.79 -0.54
CA ILE A 651 1.35 -18.97 -1.97
C ILE A 651 1.29 -20.46 -2.34
N LEU A 652 0.13 -20.86 -2.84
CA LEU A 652 -0.10 -22.18 -3.40
C LEU A 652 0.02 -22.11 -4.93
N ARG A 653 0.76 -23.05 -5.51
CA ARG A 653 0.95 -23.18 -6.96
C ARG A 653 0.46 -24.56 -7.40
N ALA A 654 -0.28 -24.61 -8.50
CA ALA A 654 -0.77 -25.86 -9.07
C ALA A 654 -0.35 -25.95 -10.54
N ARG A 655 0.55 -26.87 -10.85
CA ARG A 655 1.11 -27.08 -12.18
C ARG A 655 0.35 -28.21 -12.87
N ALA A 656 -0.45 -27.86 -13.87
CA ALA A 656 -1.27 -28.79 -14.65
C ALA A 656 -0.54 -29.18 -15.95
N PHE A 657 -0.33 -30.48 -16.16
CA PHE A 657 0.46 -31.05 -17.26
C PHE A 657 -0.42 -31.62 -18.37
N LEU A 658 -0.02 -31.43 -19.63
CA LEU A 658 -0.61 -32.17 -20.76
C LEU A 658 -0.21 -33.65 -20.74
N GLU A 659 -1.05 -34.51 -21.32
CA GLU A 659 -0.67 -35.91 -21.60
C GLU A 659 0.41 -35.94 -22.69
N ARG A 660 1.66 -36.18 -22.28
CA ARG A 660 2.84 -36.19 -23.14
C ARG A 660 3.82 -37.31 -22.74
N THR A 661 3.31 -38.48 -22.36
CA THR A 661 4.14 -39.63 -21.94
C THR A 661 5.35 -39.84 -22.88
N GLY A 662 6.56 -39.84 -22.31
CA GLY A 662 7.83 -40.04 -23.02
C GLY A 662 8.35 -38.82 -23.80
N LYS A 663 7.69 -37.67 -23.74
CA LYS A 663 8.08 -36.39 -24.34
C LYS A 663 8.29 -35.34 -23.24
N ALA A 664 8.90 -34.21 -23.58
CA ALA A 664 9.07 -33.11 -22.64
C ALA A 664 7.72 -32.63 -22.10
N SER A 665 7.68 -32.39 -20.79
CA SER A 665 6.52 -31.87 -20.09
C SER A 665 6.13 -30.49 -20.62
N LEU A 666 4.84 -30.30 -20.84
CA LEU A 666 4.22 -29.00 -21.12
C LEU A 666 3.09 -28.79 -20.13
N PHE A 667 3.11 -27.64 -19.46
CA PHE A 667 2.25 -27.36 -18.34
C PHE A 667 1.85 -25.89 -18.28
N ASN A 668 0.83 -25.61 -17.48
CA ASN A 668 0.49 -24.28 -17.02
C ASN A 668 0.49 -24.27 -15.49
N THR A 669 0.90 -23.17 -14.87
CA THR A 669 0.96 -23.04 -13.41
C THR A 669 -0.07 -22.04 -12.94
N PHE A 670 -1.11 -22.50 -12.25
CA PHE A 670 -2.04 -21.67 -11.51
C PHE A 670 -1.43 -21.26 -10.17
N GLN A 671 -1.76 -20.07 -9.69
CA GLN A 671 -1.20 -19.52 -8.45
C GLN A 671 -2.33 -18.91 -7.62
N GLN A 672 -2.29 -19.10 -6.30
CA GLN A 672 -3.24 -18.52 -5.35
C GLN A 672 -2.49 -18.14 -4.08
N THR A 673 -2.39 -16.85 -3.81
CA THR A 673 -1.97 -16.34 -2.51
C THR A 673 -3.12 -16.49 -1.53
N PHE A 674 -2.85 -16.81 -0.27
CA PHE A 674 -3.80 -16.69 0.83
C PHE A 674 -3.11 -16.04 2.03
N TYR A 675 -3.90 -15.40 2.89
CA TYR A 675 -3.42 -14.85 4.15
C TYR A 675 -3.81 -15.82 5.27
N TYR A 676 -2.84 -16.36 5.97
CA TYR A 676 -3.07 -17.05 7.24
C TYR A 676 -3.06 -16.00 8.36
N ASP A 677 -4.20 -15.90 9.01
CA ASP A 677 -4.50 -14.99 10.10
C ASP A 677 -4.62 -15.80 11.39
N ARG A 678 -3.58 -15.75 12.22
CA ARG A 678 -3.41 -16.68 13.34
C ARG A 678 -4.22 -16.27 14.55
N SER A 679 -4.38 -14.97 14.78
CA SER A 679 -4.97 -14.42 15.99
C SER A 679 -5.70 -13.13 15.69
N ARG A 680 -6.78 -12.90 16.43
CA ARG A 680 -7.47 -11.60 16.46
C ARG A 680 -6.50 -10.53 16.97
N PRO A 681 -6.71 -9.26 16.61
CA PRO A 681 -5.87 -8.16 17.09
C PRO A 681 -5.83 -8.11 18.62
N GLU A 682 -4.72 -7.70 19.18
CA GLU A 682 -4.48 -7.58 20.62
C GLU A 682 -4.18 -6.13 21.01
N GLY A 683 -4.41 -5.83 22.29
CA GLY A 683 -4.10 -4.53 22.86
C GLY A 683 -4.55 -4.41 24.30
N GLU A 684 -4.44 -3.19 24.85
CA GLU A 684 -4.80 -2.86 26.21
C GLU A 684 -5.29 -1.41 26.33
N ILE A 685 -6.18 -1.17 27.30
CA ILE A 685 -6.50 0.18 27.78
C ILE A 685 -5.50 0.49 28.89
N VAL A 686 -4.59 1.45 28.67
CA VAL A 686 -3.55 1.78 29.64
C VAL A 686 -4.10 2.72 30.72
N PHE A 687 -4.82 3.75 30.30
CA PHE A 687 -5.54 4.68 31.18
C PHE A 687 -7.00 4.76 30.76
N PRO A 688 -7.96 4.88 31.70
CA PRO A 688 -7.78 4.89 33.16
C PRO A 688 -7.37 3.53 33.74
N ALA A 689 -6.86 3.52 34.98
CA ALA A 689 -6.63 2.29 35.74
C ALA A 689 -7.95 1.55 36.04
N GLU A 690 -7.88 0.24 36.24
CA GLU A 690 -9.06 -0.57 36.56
C GLU A 690 -9.67 -0.12 37.90
N GLY A 691 -10.96 0.24 37.86
CA GLY A 691 -11.72 0.75 39.01
C GLY A 691 -11.43 2.21 39.37
N GLU A 692 -10.71 2.97 38.54
CA GLU A 692 -10.42 4.38 38.79
C GLU A 692 -11.70 5.23 38.86
N ILE A 693 -11.71 6.21 39.78
CA ILE A 693 -12.80 7.16 39.93
C ILE A 693 -12.52 8.35 39.01
N LEU A 694 -13.41 8.59 38.05
CA LEU A 694 -13.31 9.68 37.09
C LEU A 694 -14.16 10.85 37.58
N SER A 695 -13.52 11.84 38.22
CA SER A 695 -14.22 12.97 38.87
C SER A 695 -14.36 14.23 38.00
N GLY A 696 -13.83 14.21 36.78
CA GLY A 696 -13.88 15.33 35.83
C GLY A 696 -15.15 15.31 34.96
N GLN A 697 -15.36 16.37 34.17
CA GLN A 697 -16.31 16.39 33.03
C GLN A 697 -15.89 15.42 31.92
N SER A 698 -14.58 15.24 31.79
CA SER A 698 -13.93 14.49 30.73
C SER A 698 -12.69 13.80 31.26
N TYR A 699 -12.34 12.65 30.67
CA TYR A 699 -11.13 11.90 30.98
C TYR A 699 -10.52 11.34 29.70
N GLU A 700 -9.22 11.55 29.50
CA GLU A 700 -8.48 11.00 28.36
C GLU A 700 -8.19 9.51 28.57
N VAL A 701 -8.67 8.69 27.64
CA VAL A 701 -8.43 7.25 27.59
C VAL A 701 -7.28 6.98 26.63
N VAL A 702 -6.30 6.20 27.08
CA VAL A 702 -5.14 5.80 26.27
C VAL A 702 -5.23 4.30 26.00
N VAL A 703 -5.19 3.93 24.73
CA VAL A 703 -5.24 2.54 24.27
C VAL A 703 -3.96 2.24 23.50
N ARG A 704 -3.35 1.10 23.81
CA ARG A 704 -2.20 0.57 23.05
C ARG A 704 -2.64 -0.69 22.34
N ALA A 705 -2.27 -0.83 21.07
CA ALA A 705 -2.65 -1.97 20.25
C ALA A 705 -1.49 -2.50 19.41
N ASP A 706 -1.60 -3.75 18.99
CA ASP A 706 -0.59 -4.38 18.16
C ASP A 706 -0.40 -3.68 16.79
N ALA A 707 0.59 -4.14 16.04
CA ALA A 707 0.91 -3.56 14.74
C ALA A 707 -0.10 -3.94 13.63
N SER A 708 -0.95 -4.95 13.83
CA SER A 708 -1.90 -5.43 12.81
C SER A 708 -3.22 -4.69 12.84
N VAL A 709 -3.60 -4.10 13.99
CA VAL A 709 -4.75 -3.19 14.08
C VAL A 709 -4.70 -2.21 12.92
N THR A 710 -5.85 -1.87 12.34
CA THR A 710 -6.01 -0.83 11.34
C THR A 710 -6.91 0.28 11.86
N GLU A 711 -7.88 -0.06 12.71
CA GLU A 711 -8.78 0.89 13.35
C GLU A 711 -9.10 0.46 14.80
N ALA A 712 -9.29 1.44 15.67
CA ALA A 712 -9.84 1.24 17.01
C ALA A 712 -11.12 2.06 17.15
N TRP A 713 -12.12 1.52 17.85
CA TRP A 713 -13.43 2.13 18.05
C TRP A 713 -13.86 1.99 19.51
N PHE A 714 -14.63 2.93 20.04
CA PHE A 714 -15.09 2.85 21.44
C PHE A 714 -16.58 3.14 21.59
N PHE A 715 -17.14 2.67 22.71
CA PHE A 715 -18.36 3.20 23.31
C PHE A 715 -18.32 2.99 24.84
N ILE A 716 -19.23 3.61 25.57
CA ILE A 716 -19.26 3.63 27.03
C ILE A 716 -20.62 3.17 27.56
N GLU A 717 -20.57 2.28 28.54
CA GLU A 717 -21.73 1.77 29.27
C GLU A 717 -21.71 2.33 30.70
N ASP A 718 -22.41 3.43 30.94
CA ASP A 718 -22.61 3.97 32.30
C ASP A 718 -24.05 3.79 32.82
N GLY A 719 -24.99 3.43 31.94
CA GLY A 719 -26.39 3.20 32.28
C GLY A 719 -27.19 4.49 32.52
N ILE A 720 -26.67 5.64 32.10
CA ILE A 720 -27.30 6.96 32.32
C ILE A 720 -27.82 7.51 30.99
N GLY A 721 -29.15 7.53 30.83
CA GLY A 721 -29.77 8.01 29.58
C GLY A 721 -29.48 9.47 29.20
N PRO A 722 -29.43 10.44 30.14
CA PRO A 722 -29.27 11.86 29.78
C PRO A 722 -27.97 12.27 29.08
N ASN A 723 -26.86 11.55 29.28
CA ASN A 723 -25.57 11.84 28.61
C ASN A 723 -25.32 10.95 27.38
N ASP A 724 -26.25 10.05 27.05
CA ASP A 724 -26.17 9.21 25.84
C ASP A 724 -26.17 10.06 24.56
N ASP A 725 -25.46 9.57 23.55
CA ASP A 725 -25.33 10.21 22.24
C ASP A 725 -26.68 10.45 21.55
N ASP A 726 -27.66 9.54 21.73
CA ASP A 726 -29.03 9.68 21.17
C ASP A 726 -29.80 10.86 21.76
N VAL A 727 -29.47 11.26 22.98
CA VAL A 727 -30.11 12.38 23.69
C VAL A 727 -29.38 13.68 23.43
N THR A 728 -28.04 13.64 23.43
CA THR A 728 -27.19 14.83 23.26
C THR A 728 -27.02 15.25 21.81
N GLY A 729 -27.19 14.32 20.86
CA GLY A 729 -26.96 14.55 19.43
C GLY A 729 -25.49 14.63 19.03
N SER A 730 -24.57 14.31 19.95
CA SER A 730 -23.12 14.29 19.74
C SER A 730 -22.61 12.85 19.70
N ALA A 731 -21.65 12.56 18.83
CA ALA A 731 -21.04 11.23 18.74
C ALA A 731 -19.85 11.13 19.70
N ASN A 732 -20.11 11.13 21.01
CA ASN A 732 -19.09 11.03 22.05
C ASN A 732 -18.86 9.58 22.54
N GLY A 733 -19.60 8.62 21.99
CA GLY A 733 -19.51 7.22 22.35
C GLY A 733 -20.31 6.84 23.59
N ASN A 734 -21.17 7.73 24.10
CA ASN A 734 -21.97 7.45 25.29
C ASN A 734 -23.22 6.65 24.92
N GLY A 735 -23.38 5.48 25.54
CA GLY A 735 -24.51 4.60 25.36
C GLY A 735 -24.12 3.29 24.65
N PRO A 736 -24.77 2.16 24.98
CA PRO A 736 -24.43 0.86 24.40
C PRO A 736 -24.51 0.82 22.87
N GLY A 737 -23.40 0.45 22.21
CA GLY A 737 -23.32 0.30 20.75
C GLY A 737 -23.17 1.60 19.96
N LYS A 738 -22.92 2.74 20.63
CA LYS A 738 -22.61 4.02 20.00
C LYS A 738 -21.14 4.09 19.60
N TRP A 739 -20.76 3.26 18.63
CA TRP A 739 -19.38 3.13 18.21
C TRP A 739 -18.84 4.41 17.58
N VAL A 740 -17.76 4.95 18.13
CA VAL A 740 -17.02 6.10 17.62
C VAL A 740 -15.59 5.69 17.32
N LYS A 741 -15.07 6.08 16.15
CA LYS A 741 -13.70 5.75 15.74
C LYS A 741 -12.69 6.55 16.57
N ILE A 742 -11.66 5.89 17.06
CA ILE A 742 -10.55 6.52 17.79
C ILE A 742 -9.46 6.92 16.79
N PRO A 743 -8.94 8.15 16.83
CA PRO A 743 -7.76 8.54 16.05
C PRO A 743 -6.49 7.86 16.58
N GLU A 744 -5.60 7.46 15.66
CA GLU A 744 -4.24 7.05 16.02
C GLU A 744 -3.37 8.29 16.28
N VAL A 745 -2.50 8.21 17.28
CA VAL A 745 -1.51 9.24 17.61
C VAL A 745 -0.10 8.65 17.59
N GLY A 746 0.92 9.50 17.53
CA GLY A 746 2.30 9.06 17.70
C GLY A 746 2.47 8.42 19.10
N PRO A 747 3.04 7.21 19.21
CA PRO A 747 3.14 6.52 20.49
C PRO A 747 4.02 7.31 21.46
N ASP A 748 3.53 7.51 22.69
CA ASP A 748 4.28 8.18 23.73
C ASP A 748 5.40 7.25 24.21
N PRO A 749 6.69 7.61 24.02
CA PRO A 749 7.80 6.76 24.40
C PRO A 749 7.96 6.64 25.93
N SER A 750 7.30 7.49 26.72
CA SER A 750 7.30 7.40 28.18
C SER A 750 6.33 6.35 28.73
N LEU A 751 5.43 5.82 27.88
CA LEU A 751 4.48 4.78 28.24
C LEU A 751 5.02 3.39 27.88
N GLU A 752 5.35 2.58 28.89
CA GLU A 752 5.76 1.19 28.66
C GLU A 752 4.53 0.35 28.24
N SER A 753 4.58 -0.20 27.02
CA SER A 753 3.59 -1.16 26.52
C SER A 753 4.26 -2.10 25.51
N ALA A 754 3.82 -3.37 25.48
CA ALA A 754 4.25 -4.34 24.47
C ALA A 754 3.65 -4.04 23.07
N PHE A 755 2.65 -3.16 23.02
CA PHE A 755 1.87 -2.83 21.84
C PHE A 755 2.35 -1.50 21.24
N PRO A 756 2.79 -1.47 19.97
CA PRO A 756 3.49 -0.32 19.40
C PRO A 756 2.59 0.83 18.93
N ARG A 757 1.29 0.57 18.66
CA ARG A 757 0.35 1.60 18.19
C ARG A 757 -0.40 2.23 19.36
N GLU A 758 -0.70 3.51 19.25
CA GLU A 758 -1.38 4.27 20.30
C GLU A 758 -2.60 5.00 19.76
N PHE A 759 -3.69 4.90 20.50
CA PHE A 759 -4.97 5.51 20.19
C PHE A 759 -5.45 6.26 21.44
N ARG A 760 -5.96 7.48 21.25
CA ARG A 760 -6.45 8.33 22.35
C ARG A 760 -7.83 8.87 22.04
N PHE A 761 -8.73 8.85 23.02
CA PHE A 761 -10.04 9.49 22.97
C PHE A 761 -10.44 10.00 24.34
N ASN A 762 -11.49 10.80 24.42
CA ASN A 762 -12.01 11.32 25.68
C ASN A 762 -13.35 10.69 26.04
N TYR A 763 -13.48 10.12 27.25
CA TYR A 763 -14.79 9.90 27.85
C TYR A 763 -15.34 11.27 28.28
N THR A 764 -16.28 11.82 27.51
CA THR A 764 -16.85 13.15 27.70
C THR A 764 -18.25 13.07 28.33
N ASN A 765 -18.65 14.08 29.10
CA ASN A 765 -19.92 14.12 29.84
C ASN A 765 -20.05 12.99 30.87
N ILE A 766 -19.01 12.81 31.69
CA ILE A 766 -19.01 11.80 32.74
C ILE A 766 -20.13 12.13 33.74
N PRO A 767 -21.06 11.20 34.01
CA PRO A 767 -22.19 11.45 34.90
C PRO A 767 -21.76 11.51 36.37
N ALA A 768 -22.53 12.23 37.17
CA ALA A 768 -22.32 12.36 38.62
C ALA A 768 -23.00 11.23 39.41
N GLY A 769 -22.45 10.89 40.58
CA GLY A 769 -23.13 10.03 41.55
C GLY A 769 -22.50 8.66 41.76
N ASN A 770 -21.19 8.53 41.54
CA ASN A 770 -20.43 7.29 41.75
C ASN A 770 -21.02 6.07 41.02
N ILE A 771 -21.23 6.22 39.72
CA ILE A 771 -21.88 5.22 38.88
C ILE A 771 -20.82 4.23 38.34
N PRO A 772 -21.01 2.91 38.51
CA PRO A 772 -20.16 1.93 37.85
C PRO A 772 -20.34 2.02 36.32
N SER A 773 -19.24 2.27 35.61
CA SER A 773 -19.24 2.40 34.15
C SER A 773 -18.20 1.49 33.51
N VAL A 774 -18.41 1.12 32.24
CA VAL A 774 -17.48 0.31 31.46
C VAL A 774 -17.11 1.02 30.17
N ILE A 775 -15.82 1.23 29.96
CA ILE A 775 -15.27 1.68 28.69
C ILE A 775 -15.02 0.45 27.82
N ARG A 776 -15.58 0.42 26.61
CA ARG A 776 -15.38 -0.64 25.62
C ARG A 776 -14.54 -0.10 24.48
N VAL A 777 -13.48 -0.82 24.12
CA VAL A 777 -12.65 -0.48 22.95
C VAL A 777 -12.53 -1.70 22.06
N ARG A 778 -13.04 -1.62 20.84
CA ARG A 778 -12.95 -2.67 19.83
C ARG A 778 -11.82 -2.37 18.86
N LEU A 779 -10.85 -3.27 18.86
CA LEU A 779 -9.73 -3.31 17.94
C LEU A 779 -10.11 -4.16 16.73
N ARG A 780 -9.80 -3.64 15.54
CA ARG A 780 -9.96 -4.38 14.30
C ARG A 780 -8.74 -4.22 13.42
N GLU A 781 -8.46 -5.25 12.65
CA GLU A 781 -7.41 -5.29 11.64
C GLU A 781 -8.02 -5.42 10.25
N GLN A 782 -7.17 -5.49 9.22
CA GLN A 782 -7.61 -5.56 7.82
C GLN A 782 -8.53 -6.76 7.54
N SER A 783 -8.34 -7.85 8.28
CA SER A 783 -9.04 -9.12 8.12
C SER A 783 -10.41 -9.16 8.85
N SER A 784 -10.65 -8.20 9.74
CA SER A 784 -11.85 -8.07 10.56
C SER A 784 -13.06 -7.54 9.78
N SER A 785 -14.26 -7.88 10.26
CA SER A 785 -15.51 -7.33 9.74
C SER A 785 -15.57 -5.80 9.85
N GLY A 786 -16.30 -5.17 8.93
CA GLY A 786 -16.51 -3.72 8.95
C GLY A 786 -17.32 -3.26 10.17
N ALA A 787 -17.12 -2.00 10.58
CA ALA A 787 -17.85 -1.39 11.70
C ALA A 787 -19.36 -1.20 11.45
N LEU A 788 -19.80 -1.28 10.19
CA LEU A 788 -21.22 -1.16 9.83
C LEU A 788 -22.02 -2.37 10.34
N GLY A 789 -22.90 -2.15 11.31
CA GLY A 789 -23.82 -3.17 11.82
C GLY A 789 -23.36 -3.87 13.11
N TRP A 790 -22.29 -3.40 13.76
CA TRP A 790 -21.95 -3.87 15.10
C TRP A 790 -23.10 -3.62 16.08
N ALA A 791 -23.48 -4.66 16.82
CA ALA A 791 -24.53 -4.60 17.82
C ALA A 791 -24.03 -3.92 19.10
N SER A 792 -24.96 -3.60 20.00
CA SER A 792 -24.64 -3.16 21.37
C SER A 792 -24.25 -4.32 22.30
N LEU A 793 -24.50 -5.57 21.91
CA LEU A 793 -24.16 -6.77 22.68
C LEU A 793 -22.75 -7.24 22.34
N ILE A 794 -21.83 -7.15 23.31
CA ILE A 794 -20.44 -7.61 23.18
C ILE A 794 -20.30 -8.99 23.82
N SER A 795 -19.67 -9.91 23.10
CA SER A 795 -19.36 -11.26 23.58
C SER A 795 -18.14 -11.82 22.85
N ASP A 796 -17.47 -12.81 23.44
CA ASP A 796 -16.38 -13.52 22.76
C ASP A 796 -16.82 -14.13 21.42
N SER A 797 -18.09 -14.55 21.30
CA SER A 797 -18.66 -15.02 20.05
C SER A 797 -18.82 -13.93 18.99
N ASP A 798 -19.21 -12.71 19.40
CA ASP A 798 -19.33 -11.57 18.49
C ASP A 798 -17.94 -11.15 17.99
N ASP A 799 -16.96 -11.10 18.89
CA ASP A 799 -15.56 -10.82 18.56
C ASP A 799 -14.95 -11.92 17.66
N ALA A 800 -15.28 -13.20 17.87
CA ALA A 800 -14.83 -14.28 16.99
C ALA A 800 -15.47 -14.24 15.60
N GLU A 801 -16.77 -13.91 15.51
CA GLU A 801 -17.49 -13.77 14.24
C GLU A 801 -17.00 -12.55 13.44
N GLY A 802 -16.77 -11.42 14.12
CA GLY A 802 -16.21 -10.21 13.53
C GLY A 802 -14.70 -10.25 13.32
N TRP A 803 -14.01 -11.23 13.91
CA TRP A 803 -12.56 -11.27 14.05
C TRP A 803 -11.97 -9.96 14.59
N CYS A 804 -12.57 -9.48 15.66
CA CYS A 804 -12.15 -8.28 16.40
C CYS A 804 -11.77 -8.68 17.83
N THR A 805 -11.19 -7.75 18.57
CA THR A 805 -11.02 -7.90 20.02
C THR A 805 -11.60 -6.69 20.74
N THR A 806 -12.51 -6.92 21.68
CA THR A 806 -13.10 -5.87 22.49
C THR A 806 -12.48 -5.84 23.88
N LEU A 807 -11.64 -4.84 24.11
CA LEU A 807 -11.10 -4.50 25.40
C LEU A 807 -12.18 -3.87 26.29
N SER A 808 -12.09 -4.11 27.58
CA SER A 808 -13.01 -3.57 28.58
C SER A 808 -12.23 -3.01 29.75
N ARG A 809 -12.66 -1.85 30.25
CA ARG A 809 -12.09 -1.21 31.44
C ARG A 809 -13.23 -0.76 32.35
N ASN A 810 -13.29 -1.29 33.57
CA ASN A 810 -14.28 -0.84 34.55
C ASN A 810 -13.77 0.42 35.24
N VAL A 811 -14.64 1.40 35.43
CA VAL A 811 -14.36 2.68 36.09
C VAL A 811 -15.56 3.10 36.94
N VAL A 812 -15.38 4.14 37.76
CA VAL A 812 -16.47 4.77 38.50
C VAL A 812 -16.63 6.20 37.99
N ALA A 813 -17.75 6.49 37.34
CA ALA A 813 -18.10 7.84 36.91
C ALA A 813 -18.59 8.67 38.11
N ASP A 814 -17.89 9.76 38.43
CA ASP A 814 -18.30 10.71 39.46
C ASP A 814 -18.04 12.15 39.00
N GLY A 815 -18.47 12.45 37.77
CA GLY A 815 -18.34 13.78 37.19
C GLY A 815 -19.21 14.83 37.91
N PRO A 816 -19.09 16.11 37.54
CA PRO A 816 -19.91 17.16 38.13
C PRO A 816 -21.38 17.02 37.70
N GLY A 817 -22.33 17.28 38.61
CA GLY A 817 -23.78 17.17 38.34
C GLY A 817 -24.37 18.17 37.34
N ARG A 818 -23.51 18.90 36.61
CA ARG A 818 -23.82 19.86 35.54
C ARG A 818 -22.94 19.49 34.36
N ALA A 819 -23.37 19.75 33.13
CA ALA A 819 -22.68 19.35 31.91
C ALA A 819 -22.37 20.56 31.02
N LEU A 820 -21.23 20.50 30.32
CA LEU A 820 -20.84 21.38 29.23
C LEU A 820 -20.21 20.52 28.13
N PHE A 821 -20.75 20.54 26.91
CA PHE A 821 -20.19 19.80 25.78
C PHE A 821 -20.38 20.50 24.44
N VAL A 822 -19.50 20.23 23.48
CA VAL A 822 -19.65 20.72 22.11
C VAL A 822 -20.61 19.81 21.36
N GLY A 823 -21.79 20.35 21.03
CA GLY A 823 -22.84 19.69 20.26
C GLY A 823 -22.61 19.74 18.76
N PHE A 824 -22.04 20.85 18.29
CA PHE A 824 -21.69 21.09 16.89
C PHE A 824 -20.34 21.82 16.86
N PRO A 825 -19.29 21.30 16.19
CA PRO A 825 -19.25 20.03 15.46
C PRO A 825 -19.54 18.78 16.31
N ALA A 826 -20.15 17.77 15.69
CA ALA A 826 -20.74 16.63 16.36
C ALA A 826 -19.72 15.51 16.67
N PHE A 827 -18.59 15.49 15.95
CA PHE A 827 -17.49 14.55 16.13
C PHE A 827 -16.13 15.23 15.88
N ASP A 828 -15.06 14.65 16.42
CA ASP A 828 -13.69 15.14 16.21
C ASP A 828 -13.26 14.95 14.74
N GLY A 829 -12.60 15.95 14.17
CA GLY A 829 -12.11 15.95 12.79
C GLY A 829 -13.15 16.35 11.73
N GLU A 830 -14.38 16.73 12.15
CA GLU A 830 -15.37 17.36 11.27
C GLU A 830 -14.77 18.62 10.62
N VAL A 831 -15.06 18.79 9.33
CA VAL A 831 -14.54 19.93 8.55
C VAL A 831 -15.43 21.13 8.80
N VAL A 832 -14.84 22.22 9.29
CA VAL A 832 -15.53 23.49 9.56
C VAL A 832 -15.00 24.60 8.67
N GLY A 833 -15.90 25.45 8.18
CA GLY A 833 -15.56 26.64 7.39
C GLY A 833 -16.04 27.93 8.05
N GLU A 834 -15.83 29.06 7.38
CA GLU A 834 -16.21 30.40 7.90
C GLU A 834 -17.73 30.57 8.12
N ASP A 835 -18.55 29.79 7.41
CA ASP A 835 -20.01 29.78 7.58
C ASP A 835 -20.48 28.83 8.72
N TYR A 836 -19.56 28.17 9.41
CA TYR A 836 -19.89 27.17 10.43
C TYR A 836 -20.14 27.83 11.79
N VAL A 837 -21.26 27.48 12.44
CA VAL A 837 -21.59 27.94 13.79
C VAL A 837 -21.37 26.82 14.79
N LEU A 838 -20.34 26.96 15.62
CA LEU A 838 -20.11 26.07 16.76
C LEU A 838 -21.21 26.27 17.80
N LYS A 839 -21.69 25.18 18.41
CA LYS A 839 -22.63 25.21 19.53
C LYS A 839 -22.16 24.32 20.67
N ALA A 840 -21.92 24.93 21.82
CA ALA A 840 -21.65 24.22 23.06
C ALA A 840 -22.90 24.23 23.95
N TYR A 841 -23.42 23.05 24.27
CA TYR A 841 -24.56 22.88 25.17
C TYR A 841 -24.13 22.89 26.62
N PHE A 842 -24.91 23.55 27.48
CA PHE A 842 -24.68 23.61 28.92
C PHE A 842 -25.98 23.46 29.71
N SER A 843 -25.91 22.88 30.91
CA SER A 843 -27.09 22.58 31.73
C SER A 843 -27.96 23.82 31.98
N GLY A 844 -29.28 23.68 31.80
CA GLY A 844 -30.22 24.81 31.90
C GLY A 844 -30.23 25.50 33.28
N ASP A 845 -29.92 24.76 34.34
CA ASP A 845 -29.82 25.29 35.72
C ASP A 845 -28.69 26.32 35.88
N LEU A 846 -27.65 26.29 35.04
CA LEU A 846 -26.63 27.35 34.97
C LEU A 846 -27.22 28.67 34.47
N GLY A 847 -28.28 28.62 33.68
CA GLY A 847 -28.95 29.80 33.13
C GLY A 847 -30.06 30.39 34.01
N GLU A 848 -30.54 29.66 35.03
CA GLU A 848 -31.66 30.12 35.85
C GLU A 848 -31.34 31.42 36.60
N GLY A 849 -32.14 32.46 36.39
CA GLY A 849 -31.96 33.76 37.06
C GLY A 849 -30.76 34.59 36.61
N VAL A 850 -30.06 34.16 35.55
CA VAL A 850 -28.88 34.86 35.00
C VAL A 850 -29.22 35.43 33.63
N SER A 851 -28.74 36.63 33.32
CA SER A 851 -28.96 37.26 32.00
C SER A 851 -28.01 36.68 30.93
N ASP A 852 -28.38 36.79 29.65
CA ASP A 852 -27.53 36.26 28.56
C ASP A 852 -26.18 36.98 28.47
N ALA A 853 -26.14 38.30 28.74
CA ALA A 853 -24.90 39.07 28.79
C ALA A 853 -23.98 38.57 29.91
N GLN A 854 -24.53 38.31 31.09
CA GLN A 854 -23.78 37.75 32.21
C GLN A 854 -23.30 36.32 31.92
N LEU A 855 -24.09 35.48 31.23
CA LEU A 855 -23.64 34.16 30.81
C LEU A 855 -22.47 34.23 29.83
N VAL A 856 -22.50 35.15 28.85
CA VAL A 856 -21.39 35.33 27.90
C VAL A 856 -20.09 35.71 28.61
N GLU A 857 -20.13 36.53 29.66
CA GLU A 857 -18.96 36.90 30.47
C GLU A 857 -18.34 35.70 31.22
N GLU A 858 -19.14 34.68 31.51
CA GLU A 858 -18.70 33.46 32.19
C GLU A 858 -18.10 32.41 31.26
N PHE A 859 -18.19 32.61 29.93
CA PHE A 859 -17.63 31.70 28.94
C PHE A 859 -16.34 32.23 28.30
N ASN A 860 -15.44 31.30 28.00
CA ASN A 860 -14.27 31.52 27.14
C ASN A 860 -14.21 30.43 26.06
N ILE A 861 -13.92 30.82 24.84
CA ILE A 861 -13.57 29.90 23.76
C ILE A 861 -12.11 30.14 23.41
N LEU A 862 -11.30 29.09 23.36
CA LEU A 862 -9.90 29.13 22.98
C LEU A 862 -9.69 28.25 21.75
N ILE A 863 -8.94 28.73 20.77
CA ILE A 863 -8.58 27.97 19.58
C ILE A 863 -7.05 27.90 19.48
N ALA A 864 -6.51 26.69 19.48
CA ALA A 864 -5.10 26.44 19.21
C ALA A 864 -4.91 25.92 17.78
N SER A 865 -4.05 26.60 17.04
CA SER A 865 -3.75 26.33 15.63
C SER A 865 -2.25 26.24 15.33
N THR A 866 -1.40 26.23 16.38
CA THR A 866 0.06 26.28 16.21
C THR A 866 0.70 24.91 16.03
N SER A 867 0.11 23.86 16.61
CA SER A 867 0.54 22.47 16.47
C SER A 867 -0.68 21.55 16.48
N SER A 868 -0.80 20.72 15.44
CA SER A 868 -1.98 19.89 15.14
C SER A 868 -2.38 19.03 16.33
N GLY A 869 -3.66 19.09 16.71
CA GLY A 869 -4.26 18.30 17.80
C GLY A 869 -3.91 18.78 19.22
N THR A 870 -3.05 19.79 19.38
CA THR A 870 -2.58 20.24 20.70
C THR A 870 -3.29 21.51 21.17
N SER A 871 -3.37 21.74 22.49
CA SER A 871 -3.83 23.01 23.06
C SER A 871 -2.76 24.10 23.12
N SER A 872 -1.59 23.88 22.50
CA SER A 872 -0.47 24.82 22.57
C SER A 872 -0.73 26.07 21.74
N GLY A 873 -0.35 27.24 22.26
CA GLY A 873 -0.58 28.53 21.60
C GLY A 873 -2.07 28.85 21.38
N ALA A 874 -2.95 28.43 22.30
CA ALA A 874 -4.37 28.69 22.21
C ALA A 874 -4.70 30.18 22.38
N ILE A 875 -5.45 30.74 21.43
CA ILE A 875 -5.87 32.14 21.43
C ILE A 875 -7.31 32.24 21.92
N VAL A 876 -7.56 33.12 22.88
CA VAL A 876 -8.91 33.43 23.39
C VAL A 876 -9.70 34.17 22.32
N GLN A 877 -10.92 33.72 22.04
CA GLN A 877 -11.80 34.31 21.04
C GLN A 877 -12.63 35.46 21.63
N ASP A 878 -12.95 36.44 20.79
CA ASP A 878 -13.70 37.62 21.19
C ASP A 878 -15.15 37.27 21.57
N ARG A 879 -15.57 37.73 22.76
CA ARG A 879 -16.91 37.49 23.32
C ARG A 879 -18.01 38.20 22.52
N GLU A 880 -17.69 39.21 21.71
CA GLU A 880 -18.69 39.88 20.84
C GLU A 880 -19.34 38.92 19.83
N SER A 881 -18.66 37.81 19.51
CA SER A 881 -19.15 36.75 18.62
C SER A 881 -20.04 35.70 19.32
N PHE A 882 -20.17 35.75 20.65
CA PHE A 882 -20.88 34.73 21.42
C PHE A 882 -22.38 35.06 21.51
N ARG A 883 -23.25 34.06 21.37
CA ARG A 883 -24.70 34.21 21.60
C ARG A 883 -25.22 33.07 22.47
N VAL A 884 -26.10 33.39 23.41
CA VAL A 884 -26.79 32.38 24.23
C VAL A 884 -28.13 32.03 23.57
N ILE A 885 -28.36 30.74 23.38
CA ILE A 885 -29.61 30.17 22.91
C ILE A 885 -30.24 29.44 24.09
N ARG A 886 -31.32 30.02 24.65
CA ARG A 886 -32.11 29.38 25.71
C ARG A 886 -32.92 28.23 25.17
N ASP A 887 -33.13 27.22 26.01
CA ASP A 887 -33.92 26.01 25.72
C ASP A 887 -33.56 25.37 24.37
N ALA A 888 -32.27 25.36 24.04
CA ALA A 888 -31.78 24.86 22.77
C ALA A 888 -32.11 23.36 22.58
N THR A 889 -32.17 22.60 23.68
CA THR A 889 -32.76 21.26 23.75
C THR A 889 -33.47 21.06 25.10
N ALA A 890 -34.10 19.89 25.30
CA ALA A 890 -34.72 19.54 26.58
C ALA A 890 -33.65 19.43 27.69
N GLY A 891 -33.57 20.44 28.56
CA GLY A 891 -32.64 20.47 29.70
C GLY A 891 -31.32 21.23 29.48
N PHE A 892 -31.05 21.72 28.27
CA PHE A 892 -29.82 22.45 27.94
C PHE A 892 -30.08 23.77 27.24
N HIS A 893 -29.26 24.77 27.58
CA HIS A 893 -29.05 25.97 26.78
C HIS A 893 -27.83 25.75 25.87
N ALA A 894 -27.58 26.64 24.91
CA ALA A 894 -26.37 26.59 24.08
C ALA A 894 -25.65 27.94 24.03
N LEU A 895 -24.32 27.90 24.01
CA LEU A 895 -23.45 28.97 23.57
C LEU A 895 -23.15 28.74 22.10
N SER A 896 -23.52 29.68 21.23
CA SER A 896 -23.13 29.65 19.82
C SER A 896 -22.00 30.63 19.51
N PHE A 897 -21.10 30.23 18.62
CA PHE A 897 -19.92 30.96 18.19
C PHE A 897 -19.69 30.75 16.69
N ASP A 898 -19.56 31.83 15.94
CA ASP A 898 -19.25 31.78 14.51
C ASP A 898 -17.76 31.45 14.32
N MET A 899 -17.44 30.40 13.58
CA MET A 899 -16.08 29.89 13.45
C MET A 899 -15.20 30.85 12.63
N PRO A 900 -13.98 31.19 13.08
CA PRO A 900 -13.06 32.01 12.31
C PRO A 900 -12.45 31.21 11.14
N LYS A 901 -11.76 31.91 10.23
CA LYS A 901 -10.96 31.26 9.18
C LYS A 901 -9.80 30.49 9.81
N LEU A 902 -9.86 29.15 9.73
CA LEU A 902 -8.86 28.27 10.34
C LEU A 902 -7.83 27.71 9.35
N TRP A 903 -8.07 27.82 8.04
CA TRP A 903 -7.21 27.19 7.02
C TRP A 903 -5.76 27.67 7.11
N ASN A 904 -4.84 26.72 7.25
CA ASN A 904 -3.40 26.96 7.38
C ASN A 904 -2.56 26.27 6.28
N GLY A 905 -3.21 25.72 5.25
CA GLY A 905 -2.54 25.04 4.14
C GLY A 905 -2.37 23.52 4.29
N ASP A 906 -2.81 22.92 5.42
CA ASP A 906 -2.77 21.47 5.63
C ASP A 906 -4.19 20.90 5.87
N PRO A 907 -4.73 20.06 4.96
CA PRO A 907 -6.07 19.52 5.07
C PRO A 907 -6.26 18.50 6.20
N GLU A 908 -5.18 17.98 6.78
CA GLU A 908 -5.22 17.04 7.91
C GLU A 908 -4.92 17.71 9.26
N PHE A 909 -4.67 19.03 9.27
CA PHE A 909 -4.39 19.75 10.49
C PHE A 909 -5.64 19.85 11.39
N GLN A 910 -5.50 19.42 12.64
CA GLN A 910 -6.57 19.46 13.63
C GLN A 910 -6.40 20.67 14.55
N HIS A 911 -7.35 21.59 14.49
CA HIS A 911 -7.44 22.73 15.40
C HIS A 911 -8.11 22.29 16.70
N HIS A 912 -7.52 22.69 17.82
CA HIS A 912 -8.03 22.35 19.14
C HIS A 912 -8.90 23.48 19.69
N ILE A 913 -10.20 23.25 19.78
CA ILE A 913 -11.17 24.20 20.35
C ILE A 913 -11.48 23.80 21.78
N ARG A 914 -11.33 24.73 22.73
CA ARG A 914 -11.73 24.56 24.12
C ARG A 914 -12.79 25.59 24.50
N VAL A 915 -13.94 25.13 24.97
CA VAL A 915 -15.00 25.97 25.54
C VAL A 915 -14.98 25.80 27.05
N MET A 916 -14.87 26.89 27.79
CA MET A 916 -14.81 26.88 29.26
C MET A 916 -15.93 27.74 29.83
N HIS A 917 -16.56 27.27 30.90
CA HIS A 917 -17.49 28.03 31.74
C HIS A 917 -16.90 28.18 33.14
N ARG A 918 -16.99 29.36 33.74
CA ARG A 918 -16.58 29.57 35.14
C ARG A 918 -17.54 30.48 35.88
N ARG A 919 -18.10 29.97 36.99
CA ARG A 919 -18.89 30.75 37.96
C ARG A 919 -18.63 30.26 39.39
N GLY A 920 -17.94 31.07 40.19
CA GLY A 920 -17.55 30.70 41.56
C GLY A 920 -16.64 29.47 41.56
N ASP A 921 -17.02 28.43 42.30
CA ASP A 921 -16.31 27.14 42.37
C ASP A 921 -16.69 26.16 41.24
N VAL A 922 -17.60 26.55 40.35
CA VAL A 922 -18.03 25.71 39.21
C VAL A 922 -17.21 26.09 37.99
N GLU A 923 -16.38 25.15 37.56
CA GLU A 923 -15.57 25.24 36.35
C GLU A 923 -15.90 24.04 35.45
N LEU A 924 -16.36 24.30 34.23
CA LEU A 924 -16.70 23.29 33.24
C LEU A 924 -15.89 23.54 31.99
N SER A 925 -15.50 22.47 31.29
CA SER A 925 -14.71 22.56 30.07
C SER A 925 -15.16 21.51 29.07
N ALA A 926 -15.22 21.89 27.80
CA ALA A 926 -15.49 21.01 26.67
C ALA A 926 -14.44 21.22 25.59
N ILE A 927 -14.05 20.15 24.91
CA ILE A 927 -13.04 20.17 23.85
C ILE A 927 -13.63 19.56 22.58
N ARG A 928 -13.26 20.11 21.41
CA ARG A 928 -13.55 19.55 20.09
C ARG A 928 -12.37 19.77 19.16
N LEU A 929 -11.97 18.73 18.43
CA LEU A 929 -10.96 18.85 17.37
C LEU A 929 -11.66 19.04 16.02
N VAL A 930 -11.20 19.99 15.21
CA VAL A 930 -11.82 20.28 13.90
C VAL A 930 -10.77 20.41 12.81
N ARG A 931 -11.11 20.07 11.57
CA ARG A 931 -10.28 20.38 10.40
C ARG A 931 -10.85 21.61 9.69
N ALA A 932 -10.00 22.43 9.10
CA ALA A 932 -10.45 23.60 8.37
C ALA A 932 -10.88 23.23 6.94
N SER A 933 -11.96 23.83 6.45
CA SER A 933 -12.27 23.80 5.01
C SER A 933 -11.20 24.59 4.25
N GLU A 934 -10.73 24.04 3.13
CA GLU A 934 -9.79 24.73 2.23
C GLU A 934 -10.36 26.09 1.75
N LEU A 935 -9.57 27.16 1.88
CA LEU A 935 -9.93 28.49 1.37
C LEU A 935 -9.60 28.61 -0.12
N LEU A 936 -10.56 29.09 -0.91
CA LEU A 936 -10.41 29.28 -2.37
C LEU A 936 -9.70 30.60 -2.75
N GLU A 937 -9.57 31.58 -1.84
CA GLU A 937 -9.02 32.92 -2.12
C GLU A 937 -7.52 33.09 -1.76
N PRO A 938 -6.75 33.98 -2.42
CA PRO A 938 -5.32 34.20 -2.17
C PRO A 938 -4.95 35.04 -0.91
N TYR A 939 -3.80 34.75 -0.27
CA TYR A 939 -3.32 35.39 0.98
C TYR A 939 -2.26 36.49 0.78
N VAL A 940 -2.32 37.59 1.56
CA VAL A 940 -1.32 38.69 1.61
C VAL A 940 -1.20 39.37 2.99
N SER A 941 0.03 39.71 3.42
CA SER A 941 0.31 40.44 4.67
C SER A 941 1.58 41.30 4.59
N VAL A 942 1.59 42.50 5.17
CA VAL A 942 2.81 43.35 5.32
C VAL A 942 3.50 43.01 6.64
N VAL A 943 4.66 42.38 6.54
CA VAL A 943 5.44 41.86 7.68
C VAL A 943 6.40 42.90 8.26
N GLN A 944 7.03 43.74 7.42
CA GLN A 944 7.91 44.83 7.83
C GLN A 944 7.53 46.13 7.09
N PRO A 945 7.48 47.30 7.76
CA PRO A 945 7.50 47.44 9.22
C PRO A 945 6.27 46.78 9.85
N PRO A 946 6.40 46.25 11.09
CA PRO A 946 5.31 45.58 11.76
C PRO A 946 4.20 46.58 12.13
N ALA A 947 2.99 46.08 12.35
CA ALA A 947 1.85 46.92 12.77
C ALA A 947 2.06 47.50 14.18
N PHE A 948 2.65 46.69 15.04
CA PHE A 948 2.85 46.92 16.45
C PHE A 948 4.25 46.44 16.84
N ASP A 949 4.81 46.98 17.91
CA ASP A 949 5.99 46.41 18.55
C ASP A 949 5.65 45.11 19.31
N GLY A 950 6.68 44.47 19.88
CA GLY A 950 6.52 43.23 20.65
C GLY A 950 5.64 43.36 21.91
N GLY A 951 5.26 44.59 22.31
CA GLY A 951 4.36 44.89 23.42
C GLY A 951 2.94 45.30 23.00
N GLY A 952 2.64 45.32 21.69
CA GLY A 952 1.31 45.64 21.16
C GLY A 952 1.02 47.14 20.99
N GLN A 953 2.02 48.02 21.11
CA GLN A 953 1.88 49.45 20.79
C GLN A 953 2.14 49.72 19.30
N PRO A 954 1.54 50.75 18.68
CA PRO A 954 1.79 51.06 17.27
C PRO A 954 3.28 51.29 16.98
N TRP A 955 3.80 50.62 15.96
CA TRP A 955 5.22 50.69 15.61
C TRP A 955 5.63 52.11 15.18
N VAL A 956 6.75 52.60 15.73
CA VAL A 956 7.39 53.85 15.34
C VAL A 956 8.79 53.55 14.81
N GLU A 957 9.03 53.89 13.55
CA GLU A 957 10.34 53.77 12.92
C GLU A 957 11.17 55.04 13.19
N PHE A 958 12.36 54.91 13.78
CA PHE A 958 13.22 56.05 14.06
C PHE A 958 14.32 56.21 13.00
N ILE A 959 14.42 57.41 12.42
CA ILE A 959 15.51 57.81 11.52
C ILE A 959 16.45 58.83 12.20
N PRO A 960 17.76 58.84 11.92
CA PRO A 960 18.70 59.74 12.59
C PRO A 960 18.41 61.24 12.37
N ASP A 961 18.54 62.05 13.43
CA ASP A 961 18.48 63.52 13.39
C ASP A 961 19.86 64.14 13.14
N VAL A 962 20.31 64.10 11.89
CA VAL A 962 21.60 64.66 11.45
C VAL A 962 21.39 65.69 10.35
N GLY A 963 22.14 66.80 10.39
CA GLY A 963 21.95 67.94 9.48
C GLY A 963 22.24 67.66 7.99
N ALA A 964 22.90 66.56 7.65
CA ALA A 964 23.16 66.11 6.28
C ALA A 964 23.13 64.56 6.21
N PRO A 965 21.93 63.94 6.20
CA PRO A 965 21.81 62.49 6.24
C PRO A 965 22.29 61.86 4.93
N THR A 966 23.01 60.75 5.03
CA THR A 966 23.36 59.91 3.88
C THR A 966 22.10 59.22 3.33
N PRO A 967 22.08 58.80 2.05
CA PRO A 967 20.93 58.09 1.48
C PRO A 967 20.49 56.86 2.30
N GLY A 968 21.44 56.09 2.84
CA GLY A 968 21.14 54.93 3.69
C GLY A 968 20.53 55.28 5.06
N GLN A 969 20.74 56.50 5.57
CA GLN A 969 20.09 57.00 6.81
C GLN A 969 18.65 57.49 6.57
N ARG A 970 18.17 57.35 5.34
CA ARG A 970 16.83 57.71 4.89
C ARG A 970 16.22 56.54 4.12
N GLU A 971 16.56 55.31 4.52
CA GLU A 971 16.08 54.06 3.92
C GLU A 971 15.40 53.17 4.96
N ILE A 972 14.21 52.64 4.68
CA ILE A 972 13.48 51.66 5.52
C ILE A 972 13.19 50.40 4.69
N ALA A 973 13.34 49.21 5.27
CA ALA A 973 12.99 47.95 4.62
C ALA A 973 11.48 47.65 4.70
N ILE A 974 10.90 47.17 3.61
CA ILE A 974 9.51 46.68 3.56
C ILE A 974 9.52 45.21 3.12
N ARG A 975 8.82 44.35 3.86
CA ARG A 975 8.66 42.93 3.53
C ARG A 975 7.19 42.55 3.52
N ILE A 976 6.77 41.86 2.47
CA ILE A 976 5.39 41.40 2.25
C ILE A 976 5.39 39.88 2.09
N GLU A 977 4.44 39.21 2.71
CA GLU A 977 4.22 37.77 2.63
C GLU A 977 2.95 37.46 1.83
N THR A 978 3.00 36.43 0.98
CA THR A 978 1.89 35.97 0.12
C THR A 978 1.91 34.45 -0.05
N ASP A 979 0.84 33.87 -0.61
CA ASP A 979 0.85 32.47 -1.08
C ASP A 979 1.53 32.28 -2.45
N SER A 980 1.71 31.02 -2.87
CA SER A 980 2.42 30.66 -4.10
C SER A 980 1.74 31.07 -5.41
N ARG A 981 0.49 31.54 -5.39
CA ARG A 981 -0.25 32.01 -6.58
C ARG A 981 0.02 33.49 -6.88
N ALA A 982 0.60 34.25 -5.96
CA ALA A 982 0.97 35.65 -6.21
C ALA A 982 2.00 35.73 -7.35
N GLY A 983 1.62 36.35 -8.47
CA GLY A 983 2.51 36.57 -9.63
C GLY A 983 3.04 37.99 -9.72
N HIS A 984 2.36 38.94 -9.08
CA HIS A 984 2.74 40.35 -9.05
C HIS A 984 2.18 41.08 -7.82
N LEU A 985 2.95 42.05 -7.30
CA LEU A 985 2.55 42.97 -6.25
C LEU A 985 2.63 44.42 -6.71
N GLU A 986 1.55 45.16 -6.49
CA GLU A 986 1.48 46.60 -6.63
C GLU A 986 1.50 47.23 -5.23
N VAL A 987 2.59 47.92 -4.88
CA VAL A 987 2.78 48.55 -3.56
C VAL A 987 2.77 50.06 -3.71
N VAL A 988 1.86 50.73 -3.01
CA VAL A 988 1.63 52.18 -3.13
C VAL A 988 1.48 52.82 -1.76
N PHE A 989 1.90 54.09 -1.64
CA PHE A 989 1.54 54.92 -0.49
C PHE A 989 0.16 55.53 -0.72
N GLU A 990 -0.80 55.25 0.17
CA GLU A 990 -2.11 55.91 0.21
C GLU A 990 -2.06 57.21 1.00
N GLU A 991 -1.19 57.28 2.02
CA GLU A 991 -0.89 58.50 2.78
C GLU A 991 0.62 58.67 2.93
N GLY A 992 1.12 59.90 2.72
CA GLY A 992 2.54 60.24 2.61
C GLY A 992 3.14 59.98 1.22
N GLU A 993 4.42 60.34 1.03
CA GLU A 993 5.13 60.15 -0.24
C GLU A 993 6.50 59.49 -0.01
N GLY A 994 6.88 58.55 -0.89
CA GLY A 994 8.12 57.79 -0.77
C GLY A 994 8.54 57.10 -2.07
N SER A 995 9.82 56.77 -2.19
CA SER A 995 10.36 56.00 -3.33
C SER A 995 10.54 54.54 -2.94
N LEU A 996 9.86 53.61 -3.63
CA LEU A 996 9.97 52.16 -3.40
C LEU A 996 10.83 51.49 -4.47
N VAL A 997 11.87 50.78 -4.05
CA VAL A 997 12.76 50.01 -4.91
C VAL A 997 12.61 48.52 -4.59
N PHE A 998 12.07 47.75 -5.53
CA PHE A 998 11.95 46.30 -5.38
C PHE A 998 13.33 45.63 -5.27
N ALA A 999 13.51 44.79 -4.26
CA ALA A 999 14.78 44.15 -3.92
C ALA A 999 14.81 42.66 -4.33
N GLY A 1000 13.67 41.95 -4.31
CA GLY A 1000 13.58 40.57 -4.78
C GLY A 1000 12.46 39.76 -4.13
N VAL A 1001 12.31 38.50 -4.56
CA VAL A 1001 11.37 37.51 -3.99
C VAL A 1001 12.11 36.28 -3.51
N ARG A 1002 11.67 35.73 -2.38
CA ARG A 1002 12.12 34.46 -1.83
C ARG A 1002 10.94 33.54 -1.55
N SER A 1003 10.97 32.32 -2.08
CA SER A 1003 9.95 31.30 -1.81
C SER A 1003 10.39 30.36 -0.69
N VAL A 1004 9.50 30.06 0.24
CA VAL A 1004 9.69 29.08 1.32
C VAL A 1004 8.43 28.22 1.42
N GLY A 1005 8.49 26.96 0.97
CA GLY A 1005 7.31 26.10 0.89
C GLY A 1005 6.25 26.67 -0.07
N ALA A 1006 5.01 26.78 0.41
CA ALA A 1006 3.89 27.39 -0.32
C ALA A 1006 3.79 28.92 -0.16
N GLN A 1007 4.72 29.55 0.56
CA GLN A 1007 4.74 30.99 0.82
C GLN A 1007 5.80 31.71 -0.02
N GLN A 1008 5.53 32.98 -0.34
CA GLN A 1008 6.46 33.89 -1.02
C GLN A 1008 6.64 35.18 -0.22
N PHE A 1009 7.89 35.60 -0.06
CA PHE A 1009 8.28 36.86 0.58
C PHE A 1009 8.82 37.83 -0.47
N TRP A 1010 8.25 39.03 -0.52
CA TRP A 1010 8.58 40.10 -1.46
C TRP A 1010 9.24 41.26 -0.69
N ASP A 1011 10.45 41.62 -1.07
CA ASP A 1011 11.27 42.62 -0.39
C ASP A 1011 11.33 43.92 -1.22
N TYR A 1012 11.10 45.06 -0.55
CA TYR A 1012 11.22 46.41 -1.09
C TYR A 1012 12.07 47.30 -0.17
N ARG A 1013 12.70 48.32 -0.74
CA ARG A 1013 13.42 49.37 -0.01
C ARG A 1013 12.71 50.70 -0.20
N TRP A 1014 12.33 51.34 0.89
CA TRP A 1014 11.74 52.67 0.89
C TRP A 1014 12.84 53.72 1.10
N GLU A 1015 13.19 54.45 0.06
CA GLU A 1015 14.25 55.45 0.04
C GLU A 1015 13.72 56.88 0.20
N GLY A 1016 14.54 57.76 0.78
CA GLY A 1016 14.25 59.19 0.96
C GLY A 1016 13.31 59.51 2.12
N VAL A 1017 13.19 58.60 3.10
CA VAL A 1017 12.20 58.68 4.20
C VAL A 1017 12.40 59.93 5.06
N VAL A 1018 11.32 60.67 5.32
CA VAL A 1018 11.28 61.77 6.30
C VAL A 1018 10.32 61.46 7.43
N ALA A 1019 10.49 62.09 8.59
CA ALA A 1019 9.58 61.91 9.72
C ALA A 1019 8.15 62.35 9.34
N GLY A 1020 7.16 61.52 9.68
CA GLY A 1020 5.77 61.65 9.27
C GLY A 1020 4.96 60.37 9.50
N VAL A 1021 3.66 60.41 9.21
CA VAL A 1021 2.77 59.23 9.24
C VAL A 1021 2.46 58.84 7.80
N TYR A 1022 2.51 57.54 7.52
CA TYR A 1022 2.35 56.97 6.19
C TYR A 1022 1.39 55.78 6.23
N GLN A 1023 0.71 55.53 5.12
CA GLN A 1023 -0.12 54.35 4.92
C GLN A 1023 0.26 53.66 3.62
N ILE A 1024 0.65 52.39 3.68
CA ILE A 1024 1.07 51.58 2.54
C ILE A 1024 -0.04 50.59 2.21
N ARG A 1025 -0.51 50.58 0.96
CA ARG A 1025 -1.38 49.54 0.42
C ARG A 1025 -0.60 48.60 -0.50
N VAL A 1026 -0.88 47.31 -0.37
CA VAL A 1026 -0.36 46.23 -1.20
C VAL A 1026 -1.53 45.56 -1.90
N ASP A 1027 -1.50 45.52 -3.22
CA ASP A 1027 -2.46 44.81 -4.06
C ASP A 1027 -1.76 43.61 -4.75
N VAL A 1028 -2.34 42.41 -4.63
CA VAL A 1028 -1.83 41.16 -5.22
C VAL A 1028 -2.56 40.87 -6.51
N ARG A 1029 -1.82 40.42 -7.52
CA ARG A 1029 -2.35 39.88 -8.78
C ARG A 1029 -1.65 38.56 -9.11
N GLU A 1030 -2.38 37.58 -9.66
CA GLU A 1030 -1.77 36.34 -10.18
C GLU A 1030 -1.04 36.59 -11.51
N ASP A 1031 -1.49 37.57 -12.30
CA ASP A 1031 -0.88 38.07 -13.53
C ASP A 1031 -0.66 39.59 -13.39
N PRO A 1032 0.52 40.15 -13.75
CA PRO A 1032 0.76 41.60 -13.74
C PRO A 1032 -0.31 42.46 -14.44
N LEU A 1033 -1.06 41.90 -15.39
CA LEU A 1033 -2.16 42.59 -16.10
C LEU A 1033 -3.57 42.11 -15.66
N GLY A 1034 -3.66 41.19 -14.70
CA GLY A 1034 -4.91 40.63 -14.16
C GLY A 1034 -5.62 41.55 -13.17
N GLU A 1035 -6.76 41.13 -12.61
CA GLU A 1035 -7.44 41.86 -11.54
C GLU A 1035 -6.71 41.71 -10.19
N VAL A 1036 -7.00 42.61 -9.25
CA VAL A 1036 -6.49 42.49 -7.87
C VAL A 1036 -7.25 41.37 -7.19
N VAL A 1037 -6.52 40.35 -6.72
CA VAL A 1037 -7.09 39.14 -6.10
C VAL A 1037 -7.01 39.16 -4.58
N ALA A 1038 -6.17 40.01 -3.99
CA ALA A 1038 -6.09 40.25 -2.54
C ALA A 1038 -5.43 41.61 -2.27
N SER A 1039 -5.75 42.26 -1.14
CA SER A 1039 -5.13 43.53 -0.74
C SER A 1039 -4.83 43.58 0.76
N ALA A 1040 -3.78 44.30 1.17
CA ALA A 1040 -3.43 44.59 2.56
C ALA A 1040 -3.02 46.06 2.75
N ILE A 1041 -3.25 46.62 3.95
CA ILE A 1041 -2.88 47.99 4.32
C ILE A 1041 -2.00 47.98 5.58
N ARG A 1042 -1.00 48.88 5.65
CA ARG A 1042 -0.11 49.07 6.79
C ARG A 1042 0.10 50.56 7.08
N ASP A 1043 -0.26 50.99 8.29
CA ASP A 1043 0.10 52.31 8.81
C ASP A 1043 1.51 52.28 9.42
N VAL A 1044 2.30 53.34 9.17
CA VAL A 1044 3.69 53.47 9.61
C VAL A 1044 3.94 54.89 10.12
N THR A 1045 4.39 55.03 11.36
CA THR A 1045 4.86 56.32 11.90
C THR A 1045 6.39 56.36 11.85
N VAL A 1046 6.96 57.42 11.28
CA VAL A 1046 8.41 57.65 11.24
C VAL A 1046 8.75 58.89 12.07
N ALA A 1047 9.71 58.77 12.99
CA ALA A 1047 10.15 59.85 13.88
C ALA A 1047 11.68 60.09 13.79
N LEU A 1048 12.14 61.28 14.21
CA LEU A 1048 13.57 61.58 14.34
C LEU A 1048 14.09 61.05 15.69
N GLY A 1049 15.18 60.28 15.69
CA GLY A 1049 15.82 59.77 16.91
C GLY A 1049 16.55 60.86 17.72
N PRO A 1050 16.71 60.72 19.06
CA PRO A 1050 17.38 61.70 19.92
C PRO A 1050 18.90 61.83 19.63
N SER A 1051 19.46 63.03 19.82
CA SER A 1051 20.78 63.48 19.32
C SER A 1051 22.01 63.12 20.18
N VAL A 1052 21.99 61.98 20.87
CA VAL A 1052 23.09 61.57 21.78
C VAL A 1052 23.99 60.54 21.09
N PRO A 1053 25.34 60.66 21.14
CA PRO A 1053 26.26 59.66 20.58
C PRO A 1053 26.06 58.28 21.23
N LEU A 1054 26.07 57.20 20.42
CA LEU A 1054 25.77 55.81 20.84
C LEU A 1054 26.61 55.28 22.02
N ALA A 1055 27.82 55.79 22.21
CA ALA A 1055 28.77 55.35 23.25
C ALA A 1055 28.90 56.34 24.42
N GLN A 1056 28.04 57.35 24.50
CA GLN A 1056 28.06 58.29 25.61
C GLN A 1056 27.33 57.68 26.81
N ASP A 1057 28.05 57.60 27.91
CA ASP A 1057 27.60 57.17 29.24
C ASP A 1057 28.23 58.18 30.22
N LEU A 1058 27.45 59.19 30.58
CA LEU A 1058 27.91 60.42 31.21
C LEU A 1058 28.33 60.22 32.66
N ASP A 1059 27.68 59.29 33.36
CA ASP A 1059 27.98 58.92 34.74
C ASP A 1059 28.80 57.62 34.84
N SER A 1060 29.06 56.95 33.71
CA SER A 1060 29.96 55.80 33.56
C SER A 1060 29.51 54.58 34.35
N ASP A 1061 28.19 54.37 34.43
CA ASP A 1061 27.56 53.31 35.21
C ASP A 1061 27.31 52.01 34.41
N GLY A 1062 27.51 52.06 33.08
CA GLY A 1062 27.33 50.94 32.17
C GLY A 1062 26.00 50.95 31.40
N LEU A 1063 25.13 51.94 31.61
CA LEU A 1063 23.96 52.22 30.78
C LEU A 1063 24.26 53.39 29.82
N PRO A 1064 23.97 53.28 28.51
CA PRO A 1064 24.19 54.41 27.61
C PRO A 1064 23.13 55.52 27.79
N ASP A 1065 23.58 56.79 27.77
CA ASP A 1065 22.73 57.99 27.90
C ASP A 1065 21.52 57.95 26.95
N TRP A 1066 21.73 57.45 25.72
CA TRP A 1066 20.66 57.40 24.71
C TRP A 1066 19.53 56.44 25.11
N TRP A 1067 19.86 55.31 25.74
CA TRP A 1067 18.90 54.32 26.18
C TRP A 1067 18.16 54.82 27.41
N GLU A 1068 18.89 55.39 28.37
CA GLU A 1068 18.30 56.01 29.55
C GLU A 1068 17.31 57.12 29.19
N ILE A 1069 17.69 58.05 28.30
CA ILE A 1069 16.80 59.12 27.82
C ILE A 1069 15.57 58.54 27.12
N ALA A 1070 15.75 57.50 26.28
CA ALA A 1070 14.65 56.86 25.58
C ALA A 1070 13.66 56.18 26.55
N LYS A 1071 14.14 55.68 27.68
CA LYS A 1071 13.34 55.03 28.73
C LYS A 1071 12.90 55.97 29.86
N GLY A 1072 13.18 57.27 29.73
CA GLY A 1072 12.78 58.28 30.72
C GLY A 1072 13.58 58.22 32.03
N LEU A 1073 14.74 57.57 32.02
CA LEU A 1073 15.69 57.49 33.12
C LEU A 1073 16.66 58.68 33.11
N SER A 1074 17.41 58.85 34.20
CA SER A 1074 18.29 60.01 34.43
C SER A 1074 19.75 59.66 34.15
N VAL A 1075 20.34 60.28 33.12
CA VAL A 1075 21.75 60.16 32.67
C VAL A 1075 22.82 60.71 33.66
N PHE A 1076 22.49 60.82 34.93
CA PHE A 1076 23.34 61.39 35.97
C PHE A 1076 23.31 60.56 37.27
N GLU A 1077 22.68 59.40 37.27
CA GLU A 1077 22.38 58.61 38.46
C GLU A 1077 23.21 57.30 38.49
N ASP A 1078 24.44 57.40 39.00
CA ASP A 1078 25.51 56.37 39.01
C ASP A 1078 25.29 55.12 39.90
N GLY A 1079 24.06 54.88 40.42
CA GLY A 1079 23.68 53.80 41.35
C GLY A 1079 23.99 54.10 42.83
N ASP A 1080 23.03 54.15 43.77
CA ASP A 1080 22.33 53.05 44.47
C ASP A 1080 20.81 53.32 44.65
N GLY A 1081 20.25 54.24 43.86
CA GLY A 1081 18.85 54.65 43.93
C GLY A 1081 17.90 53.56 43.41
N PRO A 1082 16.69 53.41 43.98
CA PRO A 1082 15.77 52.32 43.61
C PRO A 1082 15.15 52.45 42.20
N VAL A 1083 15.50 53.46 41.41
CA VAL A 1083 14.79 53.80 40.16
C VAL A 1083 15.74 54.04 38.98
N GLY A 1084 16.74 54.93 39.06
CA GLY A 1084 17.47 55.36 37.85
C GLY A 1084 18.65 54.47 37.39
N GLY A 1085 19.51 54.05 38.31
CA GLY A 1085 20.79 53.41 37.96
C GLY A 1085 20.70 51.94 37.51
N PRO A 1086 21.83 51.26 37.23
CA PRO A 1086 21.87 49.94 36.58
C PRO A 1086 21.27 48.81 37.42
N GLY A 1087 21.29 49.00 38.75
CA GLY A 1087 20.66 48.10 39.72
C GLY A 1087 19.24 48.50 40.14
N GLY A 1088 18.67 49.56 39.53
CA GLY A 1088 17.29 49.99 39.76
C GLY A 1088 16.27 49.01 39.19
N ASP A 1089 15.07 49.04 39.75
CA ASP A 1089 13.91 48.23 39.34
C ASP A 1089 12.65 49.13 39.49
N PRO A 1090 12.42 50.06 38.55
CA PRO A 1090 11.36 51.06 38.64
C PRO A 1090 9.95 50.48 38.70
N ASP A 1091 9.74 49.33 38.06
CA ASP A 1091 8.43 48.68 37.95
C ASP A 1091 8.18 47.58 39.00
N GLY A 1092 9.22 47.20 39.75
CA GLY A 1092 9.16 46.31 40.90
C GLY A 1092 9.04 44.84 40.51
N ASP A 1093 9.48 44.46 39.32
CA ASP A 1093 9.36 43.11 38.78
C ASP A 1093 10.52 42.18 39.19
N GLY A 1094 11.56 42.74 39.81
CA GLY A 1094 12.74 42.03 40.30
C GLY A 1094 13.86 41.86 39.28
N VAL A 1095 13.74 42.42 38.07
CA VAL A 1095 14.76 42.51 37.03
C VAL A 1095 15.38 43.91 37.08
N SER A 1096 16.71 44.03 36.95
CA SER A 1096 17.36 45.33 37.03
C SER A 1096 17.47 46.02 35.67
N ASN A 1097 17.49 47.36 35.66
CA ASN A 1097 17.67 48.18 34.45
C ASN A 1097 18.81 47.69 33.54
N LEU A 1098 19.94 47.25 34.11
CA LEU A 1098 21.06 46.68 33.35
C LEU A 1098 20.71 45.36 32.65
N ILE A 1099 20.01 44.46 33.33
CA ILE A 1099 19.58 43.19 32.71
C ILE A 1099 18.60 43.51 31.59
N GLU A 1100 17.63 44.39 31.86
CA GLU A 1100 16.64 44.79 30.87
C GLU A 1100 17.26 45.46 29.66
N TYR A 1101 18.29 46.29 29.85
CA TYR A 1101 19.09 46.82 28.75
C TYR A 1101 19.73 45.67 27.94
N VAL A 1102 20.41 44.72 28.59
CA VAL A 1102 21.11 43.61 27.91
C VAL A 1102 20.16 42.71 27.12
N ILE A 1103 18.94 42.44 27.61
CA ILE A 1103 17.98 41.55 26.94
C ILE A 1103 16.82 42.28 26.23
N GLY A 1104 16.88 43.61 26.13
CA GLY A 1104 15.97 44.43 25.31
C GLY A 1104 14.57 44.65 25.90
N LEU A 1105 14.45 44.69 27.22
CA LEU A 1105 13.20 44.92 27.96
C LEU A 1105 13.00 46.41 28.33
N ASP A 1106 11.84 46.75 28.90
CA ASP A 1106 11.50 48.12 29.31
C ASP A 1106 11.50 48.25 30.84
N PRO A 1107 12.34 49.12 31.43
CA PRO A 1107 12.51 49.24 32.88
C PRO A 1107 11.31 49.84 33.62
N ASN A 1108 10.27 50.27 32.91
CA ASN A 1108 9.07 50.81 33.52
C ASN A 1108 7.85 49.88 33.38
N PHE A 1109 8.02 48.64 32.92
CA PHE A 1109 6.91 47.74 32.62
C PHE A 1109 7.14 46.30 33.12
N PRO A 1110 6.32 45.74 34.04
CA PRO A 1110 6.65 44.46 34.69
C PRO A 1110 6.78 43.28 33.72
N ASN A 1111 7.96 42.65 33.69
CA ASN A 1111 8.44 41.68 32.71
C ASN A 1111 8.83 40.30 33.32
N MET A 1112 8.35 39.95 34.52
CA MET A 1112 8.73 38.74 35.32
C MET A 1112 8.86 37.38 34.59
N ASN A 1113 8.39 37.22 33.35
CA ASN A 1113 8.53 35.99 32.54
C ASN A 1113 9.07 36.22 31.11
N SER A 1114 9.57 37.41 30.77
CA SER A 1114 9.92 37.81 29.40
C SER A 1114 11.41 37.62 29.06
N VAL A 1115 11.96 36.43 29.34
CA VAL A 1115 13.36 36.10 28.98
C VAL A 1115 13.45 35.47 27.59
N PRO A 1116 14.56 35.63 26.85
CA PRO A 1116 14.75 34.97 25.56
C PRO A 1116 14.61 33.44 25.67
N GLU A 1117 13.64 32.86 24.96
CA GLU A 1117 13.39 31.41 24.97
C GLU A 1117 14.30 30.68 23.95
N LEU A 1118 14.96 29.61 24.42
CA LEU A 1118 15.74 28.72 23.56
C LEU A 1118 14.85 27.56 23.08
N GLY A 1119 14.41 27.60 21.82
CA GLY A 1119 13.66 26.52 21.19
C GLY A 1119 14.54 25.30 20.96
N ILE A 1120 14.07 24.11 21.35
CA ILE A 1120 14.81 22.84 21.23
C ILE A 1120 14.00 21.85 20.42
N ARG A 1121 14.58 21.27 19.37
CA ARG A 1121 13.96 20.23 18.55
C ARG A 1121 14.93 19.09 18.27
N ALA A 1122 14.54 17.87 18.60
CA ALA A 1122 15.27 16.67 18.18
C ALA A 1122 14.89 16.29 16.74
N SER A 1123 15.90 15.98 15.93
CA SER A 1123 15.74 15.47 14.57
C SER A 1123 15.78 13.94 14.58
N ARG A 1124 15.17 13.31 13.56
CA ARG A 1124 15.12 11.84 13.43
C ARG A 1124 16.50 11.19 13.27
N ASP A 1125 17.53 11.98 13.01
CA ASP A 1125 18.92 11.55 12.87
C ASP A 1125 19.73 11.64 14.17
N GLY A 1126 19.11 11.99 15.30
CA GLY A 1126 19.75 12.10 16.62
C GLY A 1126 20.38 13.45 16.92
N SER A 1127 20.37 14.40 15.98
CA SER A 1127 20.84 15.78 16.22
C SER A 1127 19.80 16.63 16.95
N VAL A 1128 20.25 17.63 17.71
CA VAL A 1128 19.38 18.57 18.43
C VAL A 1128 19.59 19.97 17.87
N HIS A 1129 18.50 20.57 17.38
CA HIS A 1129 18.48 21.93 16.86
C HIS A 1129 18.05 22.90 17.95
N LEU A 1130 18.87 23.92 18.20
CA LEU A 1130 18.64 24.98 19.18
C LEU A 1130 18.41 26.30 18.43
N THR A 1131 17.26 26.93 18.63
CA THR A 1131 16.91 28.20 17.96
C THR A 1131 16.57 29.30 18.94
N PHE A 1132 17.00 30.53 18.70
CA PHE A 1132 16.66 31.70 19.51
C PHE A 1132 16.63 32.97 18.66
N SER A 1133 15.97 34.02 19.16
CA SER A 1133 15.96 35.35 18.53
C SER A 1133 17.07 36.21 19.13
N GLY A 1134 17.91 36.80 18.29
CA GLY A 1134 18.97 37.71 18.73
C GLY A 1134 18.58 39.18 18.55
N ILE A 1135 19.10 40.01 19.44
CA ILE A 1135 18.99 41.48 19.43
C ILE A 1135 20.27 42.03 18.82
N PRO A 1136 20.22 43.05 17.95
CA PRO A 1136 21.40 43.76 17.47
C PRO A 1136 22.35 44.20 18.59
N ASP A 1137 23.64 44.26 18.29
CA ASP A 1137 24.67 44.74 19.23
C ASP A 1137 24.77 43.93 20.53
N ARG A 1138 24.67 42.60 20.41
CA ARG A 1138 24.80 41.62 21.50
C ARG A 1138 25.72 40.46 21.09
N LEU A 1139 26.27 39.79 22.09
CA LEU A 1139 27.02 38.55 21.94
C LEU A 1139 26.19 37.41 22.54
N TYR A 1140 25.97 36.35 21.76
CA TYR A 1140 25.28 35.14 22.21
C TYR A 1140 26.24 33.95 22.25
N CYS A 1141 26.26 33.25 23.40
CA CYS A 1141 27.03 32.02 23.58
C CYS A 1141 26.10 30.89 24.03
N ILE A 1142 26.12 29.75 23.33
CA ILE A 1142 25.43 28.54 23.76
C ILE A 1142 26.45 27.59 24.38
N SER A 1143 26.12 27.01 25.52
CA SER A 1143 26.92 25.98 26.19
C SER A 1143 26.06 24.80 26.62
N TRP A 1144 26.68 23.62 26.78
CA TRP A 1144 26.03 22.43 27.32
C TRP A 1144 26.75 21.86 28.54
N SER A 1145 26.01 21.13 29.38
CA SER A 1145 26.52 20.44 30.56
C SER A 1145 25.79 19.09 30.76
N LEU A 1146 26.43 18.12 31.41
CA LEU A 1146 25.79 16.88 31.87
C LEU A 1146 25.38 16.96 33.35
N ASP A 1147 25.95 17.90 34.11
CA ASP A 1147 25.87 17.94 35.58
C ASP A 1147 25.47 19.31 36.14
N LEU A 1148 25.25 20.31 35.28
CA LEU A 1148 24.98 21.73 35.61
C LEU A 1148 26.14 22.46 36.29
N GLU A 1149 27.28 21.79 36.54
CA GLU A 1149 28.47 22.38 37.16
C GLU A 1149 29.53 22.75 36.12
N ARG A 1150 29.79 21.84 35.17
CA ARG A 1150 30.79 22.05 34.10
C ARG A 1150 30.10 22.34 32.78
N TRP A 1151 30.37 23.51 32.23
CA TRP A 1151 29.76 23.99 30.99
C TRP A 1151 30.79 23.99 29.85
N THR A 1152 30.41 23.43 28.71
CA THR A 1152 31.23 23.35 27.50
C THR A 1152 30.55 24.15 26.40
N PRO A 1153 31.23 25.12 25.76
CA PRO A 1153 30.65 25.90 24.66
C PRO A 1153 30.24 25.00 23.49
N LEU A 1154 29.10 25.32 22.89
CA LEU A 1154 28.53 24.68 21.71
C LEU A 1154 28.54 25.66 20.53
N GLY A 1155 29.57 25.54 19.68
CA GLY A 1155 29.77 26.45 18.55
C GLY A 1155 30.55 27.72 18.91
N ALA A 1156 30.60 28.67 17.97
CA ALA A 1156 31.25 29.96 18.16
C ALA A 1156 30.29 30.99 18.78
N VAL A 1157 30.82 32.03 19.42
CA VAL A 1157 30.04 33.19 19.87
C VAL A 1157 29.42 33.86 18.66
N ILE A 1158 28.12 34.12 18.73
CA ILE A 1158 27.36 34.83 17.70
C ILE A 1158 27.39 36.31 18.06
N ASP A 1159 28.07 37.11 17.24
CA ASP A 1159 28.17 38.56 17.36
C ASP A 1159 27.15 39.22 16.44
N THR A 1160 26.16 39.89 17.03
CA THR A 1160 25.08 40.58 16.32
C THR A 1160 25.37 42.08 16.13
N GLY A 1161 26.59 42.55 16.38
CA GLY A 1161 26.97 43.96 16.20
C GLY A 1161 26.90 44.47 14.76
N ALA A 1162 26.87 43.57 13.78
CA ALA A 1162 26.62 43.92 12.37
C ALA A 1162 25.14 43.88 11.98
N ASP A 1163 24.27 43.35 12.83
CA ASP A 1163 22.85 43.24 12.57
C ASP A 1163 22.16 44.57 12.89
N VAL A 1164 21.23 44.97 12.02
CA VAL A 1164 20.47 46.23 12.18
C VAL A 1164 19.04 45.94 12.65
N LEU A 1165 18.62 44.66 12.64
CA LEU A 1165 17.30 44.17 13.06
C LEU A 1165 17.43 42.83 13.81
N PRO A 1166 16.51 42.52 14.75
CA PRO A 1166 16.47 41.21 15.39
C PRO A 1166 16.34 40.08 14.37
N SER A 1167 17.19 39.05 14.49
CA SER A 1167 17.22 37.90 13.58
C SER A 1167 17.11 36.60 14.38
N ARG A 1168 16.61 35.53 13.73
CA ARG A 1168 16.56 34.20 14.36
C ARG A 1168 17.82 33.40 14.00
N TYR A 1169 18.48 32.85 15.02
CA TYR A 1169 19.69 32.04 14.87
C TYR A 1169 19.41 30.58 15.22
N GLU A 1170 20.17 29.68 14.60
CA GLU A 1170 20.13 28.23 14.84
C GLU A 1170 21.54 27.70 15.11
N VAL A 1171 21.65 26.85 16.14
CA VAL A 1171 22.85 26.09 16.47
C VAL A 1171 22.46 24.61 16.60
N ILE A 1172 23.25 23.71 15.98
CA ILE A 1172 22.93 22.28 15.94
C ILE A 1172 23.96 21.51 16.78
N ASP A 1173 23.49 20.81 17.80
CA ASP A 1173 24.26 19.81 18.52
C ASP A 1173 24.20 18.47 17.77
N ARG A 1174 25.32 18.10 17.14
CA ARG A 1174 25.47 16.84 16.41
C ARG A 1174 26.21 15.76 17.21
N GLU A 1175 26.66 16.08 18.42
CA GLU A 1175 27.54 15.22 19.21
C GLU A 1175 26.83 14.56 20.40
N LEU A 1176 25.50 14.57 20.42
CA LEU A 1176 24.70 13.87 21.44
C LEU A 1176 24.68 12.37 21.14
N ALA A 1177 25.28 11.55 22.00
CA ALA A 1177 25.11 10.10 21.94
C ALA A 1177 23.76 9.70 22.55
N ASP A 1178 23.07 8.73 21.96
CA ASP A 1178 21.69 8.26 22.26
C ASP A 1178 21.39 7.88 23.73
N THR A 1179 22.35 7.97 24.65
CA THR A 1179 22.20 7.57 26.06
C THR A 1179 22.49 8.67 27.08
N ALA A 1180 22.87 9.90 26.68
CA ALA A 1180 23.27 10.96 27.62
C ALA A 1180 22.23 12.10 27.69
N LYS A 1181 21.78 12.46 28.91
CA LYS A 1181 20.98 13.68 29.15
C LYS A 1181 21.90 14.91 29.19
N ARG A 1182 21.61 15.94 28.38
CA ARG A 1182 22.32 17.23 28.40
C ARG A 1182 21.41 18.37 28.87
N TYR A 1183 22.01 19.36 29.52
CA TYR A 1183 21.44 20.66 29.83
C TYR A 1183 22.07 21.70 28.91
N TYR A 1184 21.28 22.63 28.38
CA TYR A 1184 21.75 23.73 27.53
C TYR A 1184 21.55 25.07 28.24
N ARG A 1185 22.48 26.01 28.01
CA ARG A 1185 22.43 27.38 28.52
C ARG A 1185 22.72 28.35 27.38
N LEU A 1186 21.88 29.38 27.24
CA LEU A 1186 22.10 30.54 26.38
C LEU A 1186 22.57 31.70 27.27
N GLU A 1187 23.71 32.29 26.92
CA GLU A 1187 24.25 33.50 27.56
C GLU A 1187 24.18 34.67 26.58
N VAL A 1188 23.76 35.83 27.08
CA VAL A 1188 23.69 37.10 26.32
C VAL A 1188 24.61 38.10 27.01
N ALA A 1189 25.45 38.77 26.24
CA ALA A 1189 26.37 39.79 26.73
C ALA A 1189 26.42 41.00 25.77
N LEU A 1190 26.96 42.12 26.24
CA LEU A 1190 27.29 43.27 25.41
C LEU A 1190 28.69 43.07 24.77
N PRO A 1191 28.94 43.57 23.56
CA PRO A 1191 30.30 43.68 23.01
C PRO A 1191 31.17 44.59 23.89
N GLU A 1192 32.46 44.26 24.05
CA GLU A 1192 33.44 45.07 24.82
C GLU A 1192 33.81 46.40 24.15
#